data_AF-A0A656HL87-F1
#
_entry.id   AF-A0A656HL87-F1
#
_cell.length_a   1.000
_cell.length_b   1.000
_cell.length_c   1.000
_cell.angle_alpha   90.00
_cell.angle_beta   90.00
_cell.angle_gamma   90.00
#
_symmetry.space_group_name_H-M   'P 1'
#
loop_
_entity.id
_entity.type
_entity.pdbx_description
1 polymer ?
#
loop_
_entity_poly.entity_id
_entity_poly.type
_entity_poly.pdbx_seq_one_letter_code
_entity_poly.pdbx_strand_id
1 'polypeptide(L)'
;MLTVIIRASIQNRFLVLIATLLLAAWGVVSTLRTPLDAIPDLSDVQVIIKTSYPGQAPQVVEDQITYPITTTMLSVPKTTVVRGYSMFGDSYVYVLFEDDTDIYWARSRVLEYLSQAASQLPSGVEPRLGPDATGVGWVYEYALIDKTGKHDIAQLRSLQDWFLKYELQTVSGVSEIATVGGMVKQYQVVVDPQRLRAYGLTLGEVKMAIQNGNQEAGGSVLELGEAEYMVRSKGYLSKVEDIETIPIMVDKQSGVPVLLRDIASVRIGPQMRRGIAELDGEGEVVGGIVVMRYGENAREVITNVKTKLEELKKGLPEGVEIIPTYDRSGLIDRAVENLGHKLLEEFAVVALVCLVFLFHLRSAFVAIVSLPLGVLIAFTVMHQQGINANIMSLGGIAIAIGAMVDAAIVMIENAHKHLERKEAGHDHWETIAQSASEVGPALFFSLLIITLSFIPVFMLEAQEGRLFAPLAFTKTYAMAAAAGLSVTLIPVLMGYFIRGKLPKETSNPLTRVLIWLYRPLLRACLWKPWLTLLVAVALTASAYYPLQHIGSEFMPELEEGDLLYMPTTLPGVSIGKAQELLIQTDRLIKTLPEVERVFGKVGRAETATDPAPLTMIETTILLKPKSEWREGMTLKKLIEELDKTVKFPGLTNAWVQPIKTRIDMLATGIKTPVGVKVSGPDLQQIEKIGAQLESVLKDVEGTASVISERVSGGRYIEITPRREAAARYGLNIADIQTLISSAVGGSNVTQTVEGLERYPINLRYPRYLRDDIDKLKELPLVTPSGAQIPLGKVADFKVTEGPPIIKTENARLNGWTFVDIRGVDLGSYLKAAQAKVAEDIKLPAGYSIAWAGQYEYLLRVKDKLLLAVPATLLIIFVLLYMTFRSMVEALVVMLSLPFALAGGIWFVWWLGFNFSVAVAVGFIALAGVAAEFGVIMLVYLDNAWKRHQADGKLALADLRDAIFEGAVMRVRPKAMTVAVIVAGLVPIMLGSGTGSDVMQRIAAPMVGGMVTAPLLSLLVVPAVYLIWKSRHTSS
;
A
#
# COMPACT_ATOMS: atom_id res chain seq x y z
N MET A 1 -44.64 12.43 -3.37
CA MET A 1 -43.97 11.23 -3.92
C MET A 1 -43.61 10.23 -2.82
N LEU A 2 -42.71 10.54 -1.87
CA LEU A 2 -42.30 9.60 -0.81
C LEU A 2 -43.46 9.04 0.02
N THR A 3 -44.45 9.87 0.35
CA THR A 3 -45.68 9.43 1.03
C THR A 3 -46.51 8.42 0.22
N VAL A 4 -46.50 8.53 -1.11
CA VAL A 4 -47.17 7.58 -2.01
C VAL A 4 -46.43 6.25 -2.01
N ILE A 5 -45.09 6.28 -2.02
CA ILE A 5 -44.25 5.07 -1.94
C ILE A 5 -44.54 4.32 -0.64
N ILE A 6 -44.54 5.01 0.51
CA ILE A 6 -44.83 4.42 1.82
C ILE A 6 -46.19 3.72 1.81
N ARG A 7 -47.25 4.40 1.33
CA ARG A 7 -48.60 3.82 1.25
C ARG A 7 -48.65 2.63 0.29
N ALA A 8 -48.01 2.73 -0.87
CA ALA A 8 -47.94 1.64 -1.85
C ALA A 8 -47.18 0.42 -1.30
N SER A 9 -46.11 0.63 -0.53
CA SER A 9 -45.37 -0.44 0.15
C SER A 9 -46.20 -1.15 1.21
N ILE A 10 -47.01 -0.40 1.98
CA ILE A 10 -47.93 -0.98 2.97
C ILE A 10 -49.05 -1.79 2.29
N GLN A 11 -49.61 -1.30 1.18
CA GLN A 11 -50.62 -2.01 0.39
C GLN A 11 -50.04 -3.31 -0.22
N ASN A 12 -48.84 -3.24 -0.79
CA ASN A 12 -48.14 -4.37 -1.43
C ASN A 12 -47.18 -5.11 -0.48
N ARG A 13 -47.50 -5.14 0.82
CA ARG A 13 -46.63 -5.68 1.88
C ARG A 13 -46.05 -7.08 1.61
N PHE A 14 -46.82 -7.97 0.98
CA PHE A 14 -46.35 -9.32 0.65
C PHE A 14 -45.23 -9.30 -0.39
N LEU A 15 -45.36 -8.47 -1.43
CA LEU A 15 -44.34 -8.31 -2.46
C LEU A 15 -43.08 -7.64 -1.90
N VAL A 16 -43.22 -6.66 -1.00
CA VAL A 16 -42.08 -6.02 -0.32
C VAL A 16 -41.28 -7.04 0.50
N LEU A 17 -41.96 -7.94 1.22
CA LEU A 17 -41.29 -9.00 1.98
C LEU A 17 -40.56 -10.00 1.07
N ILE A 18 -41.18 -10.43 -0.03
CA ILE A 18 -40.53 -11.32 -1.02
C ILE A 18 -39.30 -10.64 -1.64
N ALA A 19 -39.44 -9.39 -2.09
CA ALA A 19 -38.32 -8.64 -2.68
C ALA A 19 -37.17 -8.49 -1.68
N THR A 20 -37.49 -8.22 -0.42
CA THR A 20 -36.49 -8.13 0.66
C THR A 20 -35.79 -9.47 0.89
N LEU A 21 -36.54 -10.59 0.91
CA LEU A 21 -35.95 -11.92 1.08
C LEU A 21 -35.03 -12.30 -0.09
N LEU A 22 -35.42 -11.97 -1.33
CA LEU A 22 -34.59 -12.19 -2.51
C LEU A 22 -33.30 -11.34 -2.44
N LEU A 23 -33.42 -10.06 -2.06
CA LEU A 23 -32.26 -9.19 -1.85
C LEU A 23 -31.35 -9.70 -0.73
N ALA A 24 -31.92 -10.20 0.38
CA ALA A 24 -31.15 -10.78 1.47
C ALA A 24 -30.40 -12.03 1.02
N ALA A 25 -31.07 -12.94 0.30
CA ALA A 25 -30.43 -14.15 -0.25
C ALA A 25 -29.30 -13.80 -1.24
N TRP A 26 -29.54 -12.81 -2.11
CA TRP A 26 -28.52 -12.33 -3.04
C TRP A 26 -27.34 -11.66 -2.32
N GLY A 27 -27.62 -10.88 -1.28
CA GLY A 27 -26.62 -10.29 -0.39
C GLY A 27 -25.76 -11.35 0.28
N VAL A 28 -26.35 -12.42 0.82
CA VAL A 28 -25.60 -13.51 1.45
C VAL A 28 -24.65 -14.19 0.46
N VAL A 29 -25.14 -14.49 -0.75
CA VAL A 29 -24.29 -15.06 -1.82
C VAL A 29 -23.17 -14.09 -2.19
N SER A 30 -23.46 -12.79 -2.27
CA SER A 30 -22.46 -11.76 -2.61
C SER A 30 -21.40 -11.64 -1.53
N THR A 31 -21.77 -11.63 -0.24
CA THR A 31 -20.84 -11.60 0.89
C THR A 31 -19.90 -12.80 0.88
N LEU A 32 -20.39 -14.00 0.60
CA LEU A 32 -19.58 -15.22 0.55
C LEU A 32 -18.61 -15.28 -0.65
N ARG A 33 -18.90 -14.55 -1.73
CA ARG A 33 -18.08 -14.51 -2.97
C ARG A 33 -17.24 -13.24 -3.10
N THR A 34 -17.30 -12.34 -2.13
CA THR A 34 -16.54 -11.09 -2.19
C THR A 34 -15.06 -11.37 -1.90
N PRO A 35 -14.13 -10.88 -2.74
CA PRO A 35 -12.70 -11.05 -2.51
C PRO A 35 -12.26 -10.33 -1.21
N LEU A 36 -11.33 -10.95 -0.47
CA LEU A 36 -10.82 -10.42 0.80
C LEU A 36 -9.39 -9.92 0.65
N ASP A 37 -9.08 -8.79 1.27
CA ASP A 37 -7.73 -8.26 1.39
C ASP A 37 -7.56 -7.48 2.70
N ALA A 38 -6.32 -7.17 3.10
CA ALA A 38 -6.06 -6.38 4.31
C ALA A 38 -6.37 -4.89 4.06
N ILE A 39 -5.86 -4.36 2.95
CA ILE A 39 -6.03 -2.98 2.49
C ILE A 39 -6.38 -2.98 0.99
N PRO A 40 -7.01 -1.93 0.45
CA PRO A 40 -7.14 -1.80 -1.00
C PRO A 40 -5.76 -1.70 -1.66
N ASP A 41 -5.67 -2.07 -2.93
CA ASP A 41 -4.43 -1.88 -3.69
C ASP A 41 -4.16 -0.37 -3.83
N LEU A 42 -3.06 0.09 -3.23
CA LEU A 42 -2.64 1.49 -3.25
C LEU A 42 -1.60 1.78 -4.34
N SER A 43 -1.15 0.75 -5.06
CA SER A 43 -0.06 0.87 -6.02
C SER A 43 -0.45 1.74 -7.22
N ASP A 44 0.48 2.61 -7.63
CA ASP A 44 0.38 3.31 -8.92
C ASP A 44 0.50 2.31 -10.07
N VAL A 45 -0.14 2.64 -11.18
CA VAL A 45 0.01 1.88 -12.41
C VAL A 45 1.43 2.07 -12.91
N GLN A 46 2.18 0.97 -12.90
CA GLN A 46 3.61 0.97 -13.20
C GLN A 46 3.95 -0.08 -14.23
N VAL A 47 4.83 0.29 -15.16
CA VAL A 47 5.45 -0.64 -16.10
C VAL A 47 6.96 -0.60 -15.91
N ILE A 48 7.55 -1.77 -15.70
CA ILE A 48 8.98 -1.93 -15.46
C ILE A 48 9.64 -2.43 -16.76
N ILE A 49 10.80 -1.89 -17.09
CA ILE A 49 11.66 -2.36 -18.17
C ILE A 49 13.00 -2.73 -17.54
N LYS A 50 13.39 -4.01 -17.65
CA LYS A 50 14.69 -4.51 -17.20
C LYS A 50 15.53 -4.84 -18.42
N THR A 51 16.74 -4.29 -18.47
CA THR A 51 17.68 -4.52 -19.56
C THR A 51 19.01 -4.93 -18.97
N SER A 52 19.45 -6.16 -19.26
CA SER A 52 20.74 -6.65 -18.76
C SER A 52 21.84 -6.31 -19.75
N TYR A 53 22.93 -5.72 -19.25
CA TYR A 53 24.13 -5.43 -20.02
C TYR A 53 25.39 -5.89 -19.24
N PRO A 54 25.60 -7.22 -19.12
CA PRO A 54 26.54 -7.78 -18.15
C PRO A 54 27.98 -7.28 -18.32
N GLY A 55 28.62 -6.96 -17.19
CA GLY A 55 30.03 -6.55 -17.14
C GLY A 55 30.29 -5.06 -17.41
N GLN A 56 29.25 -4.29 -17.71
CA GLN A 56 29.37 -2.87 -18.02
C GLN A 56 29.23 -2.00 -16.78
N ALA A 57 29.97 -0.89 -16.76
CA ALA A 57 29.94 0.08 -15.67
C ALA A 57 28.61 0.86 -15.65
N PRO A 58 28.11 1.28 -14.48
CA PRO A 58 26.96 2.16 -14.31
C PRO A 58 26.89 3.34 -15.29
N GLN A 59 28.01 4.04 -15.54
CA GLN A 59 28.04 5.16 -16.49
C GLN A 59 27.75 4.71 -17.92
N VAL A 60 28.32 3.59 -18.37
CA VAL A 60 28.08 3.05 -19.71
C VAL A 60 26.63 2.58 -19.85
N VAL A 61 26.09 1.96 -18.79
CA VAL A 61 24.69 1.53 -18.74
C VAL A 61 23.75 2.73 -18.81
N GLU A 62 24.06 3.82 -18.10
CA GLU A 62 23.29 5.06 -18.18
C GLU A 62 23.32 5.62 -19.61
N ASP A 63 24.51 5.85 -20.16
CA ASP A 63 24.66 6.55 -21.43
C ASP A 63 24.12 5.76 -22.64
N GLN A 64 24.25 4.43 -22.62
CA GLN A 64 23.91 3.57 -23.76
C GLN A 64 22.54 2.89 -23.66
N ILE A 65 22.01 2.70 -22.45
CA ILE A 65 20.80 1.91 -22.22
C ILE A 65 19.72 2.75 -21.51
N THR A 66 19.98 3.17 -20.27
CA THR A 66 18.94 3.78 -19.43
C THR A 66 18.52 5.14 -19.95
N TYR A 67 19.46 5.99 -20.36
CA TYR A 67 19.16 7.33 -20.88
C TYR A 67 18.29 7.27 -22.15
N PRO A 68 18.66 6.53 -23.23
CA PRO A 68 17.81 6.39 -24.41
C PRO A 68 16.40 5.83 -24.12
N ILE A 69 16.30 4.85 -23.21
CA ILE A 69 15.00 4.29 -22.82
C ILE A 69 14.19 5.33 -22.05
N THR A 70 14.75 5.95 -21.02
CA THR A 70 14.02 6.92 -20.18
C THR A 70 13.55 8.15 -20.96
N THR A 71 14.38 8.70 -21.85
CA THR A 71 13.99 9.85 -22.69
C THR A 71 12.86 9.50 -23.65
N THR A 72 12.85 8.28 -24.18
CA THR A 72 11.76 7.80 -25.04
C THR A 72 10.49 7.60 -24.22
N MET A 73 10.59 6.98 -23.04
CA MET A 73 9.45 6.71 -22.16
C MET A 73 8.78 7.98 -21.62
N LEU A 74 9.50 9.10 -21.49
CA LEU A 74 8.91 10.38 -21.10
C LEU A 74 7.84 10.89 -22.07
N SER A 75 7.91 10.48 -23.34
CA SER A 75 6.93 10.86 -24.35
C SER A 75 5.71 9.93 -24.41
N VAL A 76 5.69 8.86 -23.61
CA VAL A 76 4.55 7.96 -23.55
C VAL A 76 3.35 8.70 -22.94
N PRO A 77 2.15 8.61 -23.56
CA PRO A 77 0.98 9.32 -23.05
C PRO A 77 0.60 8.87 -21.64
N LYS A 78 0.11 9.82 -20.81
CA LYS A 78 -0.28 9.64 -19.41
C LYS A 78 0.85 9.25 -18.45
N THR A 79 2.11 9.35 -18.87
CA THR A 79 3.25 9.12 -17.99
C THR A 79 3.41 10.28 -17.01
N THR A 80 3.45 9.96 -15.72
CA THR A 80 3.65 10.95 -14.64
C THR A 80 5.12 11.14 -14.33
N VAL A 81 5.83 10.03 -14.11
CA VAL A 81 7.27 10.01 -13.76
C VAL A 81 7.95 8.81 -14.41
N VAL A 82 9.16 9.03 -14.92
CA VAL A 82 10.06 7.95 -15.38
C VAL A 82 11.30 7.91 -14.50
N ARG A 83 11.55 6.77 -13.84
CA ARG A 83 12.74 6.56 -13.00
C ARG A 83 13.70 5.58 -13.65
N GLY A 84 14.97 5.94 -13.75
CA GLY A 84 16.03 5.08 -14.23
C GLY A 84 16.99 4.70 -13.10
N TYR A 85 17.42 3.43 -13.11
CA TYR A 85 18.49 2.94 -12.25
C TYR A 85 19.51 2.22 -13.12
N SER A 86 20.71 2.79 -13.18
CA SER A 86 21.83 2.25 -13.93
C SER A 86 22.83 1.66 -12.96
N MET A 87 22.86 0.33 -12.90
CA MET A 87 23.72 -0.46 -12.02
C MET A 87 24.82 -1.11 -12.82
N PHE A 88 25.81 -1.68 -12.12
CA PHE A 88 26.82 -2.50 -12.77
C PHE A 88 26.16 -3.74 -13.40
N GLY A 89 26.10 -3.75 -14.73
CA GLY A 89 25.57 -4.86 -15.51
C GLY A 89 24.07 -4.83 -15.82
N ASP A 90 23.29 -3.89 -15.28
CA ASP A 90 21.84 -3.87 -15.48
C ASP A 90 21.24 -2.46 -15.42
N SER A 91 20.20 -2.26 -16.22
CA SER A 91 19.35 -1.08 -16.30
C SER A 91 17.92 -1.44 -15.88
N TYR A 92 17.35 -0.64 -14.98
CA TYR A 92 15.94 -0.71 -14.61
C TYR A 92 15.27 0.63 -14.91
N VAL A 93 14.20 0.61 -15.68
CA VAL A 93 13.38 1.78 -15.97
C VAL A 93 11.96 1.53 -15.47
N TYR A 94 11.46 2.44 -14.63
CA TYR A 94 10.12 2.40 -14.06
C TYR A 94 9.32 3.54 -14.68
N VAL A 95 8.26 3.20 -15.40
CA VAL A 95 7.34 4.16 -16.01
C VAL A 95 6.06 4.16 -15.17
N LEU A 96 5.81 5.26 -14.46
CA LEU A 96 4.61 5.47 -13.67
C LEU A 96 3.57 6.23 -14.51
N PHE A 97 2.30 5.88 -14.33
CA PHE A 97 1.17 6.45 -15.06
C PHE A 97 0.21 7.21 -14.14
N GLU A 98 -0.69 7.98 -14.74
CA GLU A 98 -1.84 8.58 -14.06
C GLU A 98 -2.80 7.49 -13.56
N ASP A 99 -3.52 7.76 -12.46
CA ASP A 99 -4.32 6.78 -11.71
C ASP A 99 -5.37 6.01 -12.54
N ASP A 100 -6.03 6.67 -13.51
CA ASP A 100 -7.11 6.09 -14.32
C ASP A 100 -6.60 5.30 -15.54
N THR A 101 -5.34 4.87 -15.52
CA THR A 101 -4.71 4.18 -16.66
C THR A 101 -4.84 2.67 -16.51
N ASP A 102 -5.45 2.00 -17.49
CA ASP A 102 -5.43 0.54 -17.53
C ASP A 102 -4.00 0.01 -17.67
N ILE A 103 -3.63 -0.96 -16.83
CA ILE A 103 -2.28 -1.52 -16.79
C ILE A 103 -1.92 -2.22 -18.12
N TYR A 104 -2.86 -2.91 -18.76
CA TYR A 104 -2.56 -3.62 -20.01
C TYR A 104 -2.46 -2.65 -21.19
N TRP A 105 -3.24 -1.58 -21.20
CA TRP A 105 -3.03 -0.44 -22.09
C TRP A 105 -1.64 0.17 -21.89
N ALA A 106 -1.26 0.50 -20.66
CA ALA A 106 0.05 1.08 -20.34
C ALA A 106 1.20 0.17 -20.80
N ARG A 107 1.13 -1.13 -20.51
CA ARG A 107 2.10 -2.13 -20.96
C ARG A 107 2.20 -2.20 -22.48
N SER A 108 1.05 -2.16 -23.18
CA SER A 108 1.00 -2.18 -24.64
C SER A 108 1.60 -0.90 -25.25
N ARG A 109 1.36 0.27 -24.63
CA ARG A 109 1.97 1.54 -25.05
C ARG A 109 3.48 1.54 -24.83
N VAL A 110 3.94 1.10 -23.65
CA VAL A 110 5.37 0.98 -23.35
C VAL A 110 6.05 0.03 -24.33
N LEU A 111 5.44 -1.11 -24.66
CA LEU A 111 6.00 -2.07 -25.61
C LEU A 111 6.20 -1.45 -27.02
N GLU A 112 5.26 -0.64 -27.48
CA GLU A 112 5.37 0.07 -28.77
C GLU A 112 6.58 1.02 -28.80
N TYR A 113 6.72 1.85 -27.77
CA TYR A 113 7.84 2.80 -27.66
C TYR A 113 9.17 2.06 -27.41
N LEU A 114 9.14 0.95 -26.68
CA LEU A 114 10.32 0.13 -26.42
C LEU A 114 10.83 -0.52 -27.71
N SER A 115 9.94 -0.95 -28.59
CA SER A 115 10.31 -1.48 -29.91
C SER A 115 11.02 -0.43 -30.77
N GLN A 116 10.66 0.85 -30.66
CA GLN A 116 11.34 1.94 -31.36
C GLN A 116 12.72 2.21 -30.74
N ALA A 117 12.80 2.26 -29.41
CA ALA A 117 14.04 2.48 -28.67
C ALA A 117 15.05 1.33 -28.85
N ALA A 118 14.58 0.08 -29.04
CA ALA A 118 15.43 -1.09 -29.19
C ALA A 118 16.44 -0.97 -30.35
N SER A 119 16.08 -0.23 -31.42
CA SER A 119 16.99 0.04 -32.55
C SER A 119 18.19 0.92 -32.21
N GLN A 120 18.12 1.68 -31.11
CA GLN A 120 19.18 2.57 -30.64
C GLN A 120 20.09 1.91 -29.61
N LEU A 121 19.73 0.72 -29.12
CA LEU A 121 20.51 0.00 -28.11
C LEU A 121 21.70 -0.75 -28.74
N PRO A 122 22.78 -0.98 -27.97
CA PRO A 122 23.91 -1.78 -28.41
C PRO A 122 23.52 -3.19 -28.86
N SER A 123 24.27 -3.74 -29.84
CA SER A 123 24.03 -5.08 -30.37
C SER A 123 24.08 -6.15 -29.27
N GLY A 124 23.10 -7.05 -29.25
CA GLY A 124 23.00 -8.15 -28.29
C GLY A 124 22.40 -7.77 -26.94
N VAL A 125 21.93 -6.53 -26.78
CA VAL A 125 21.16 -6.09 -25.62
C VAL A 125 19.68 -6.09 -25.97
N GLU A 126 18.90 -6.87 -25.22
CA GLU A 126 17.46 -6.97 -25.41
C GLU A 126 16.73 -6.42 -24.17
N PRO A 127 16.01 -5.28 -24.30
CA PRO A 127 15.21 -4.78 -23.21
C PRO A 127 13.98 -5.68 -23.02
N ARG A 128 13.65 -6.01 -21.77
CA ARG A 128 12.52 -6.88 -21.43
C ARG A 128 11.52 -6.14 -20.56
N LEU A 129 10.24 -6.37 -20.85
CA LEU A 129 9.17 -5.92 -19.98
C LEU A 129 9.20 -6.74 -18.67
N GLY A 130 9.05 -6.07 -17.54
CA GLY A 130 8.90 -6.72 -16.24
C GLY A 130 7.57 -7.45 -16.10
N PRO A 131 7.35 -8.14 -14.97
CA PRO A 131 6.08 -8.83 -14.69
C PRO A 131 4.90 -7.86 -14.69
N ASP A 132 3.68 -8.38 -14.82
CA ASP A 132 2.42 -7.62 -14.64
C ASP A 132 2.09 -7.44 -13.15
N ALA A 133 3.10 -7.01 -12.39
CA ALA A 133 3.08 -6.85 -10.95
C ALA A 133 4.11 -5.80 -10.48
N THR A 134 3.99 -5.39 -9.22
CA THR A 134 4.90 -4.44 -8.57
C THR A 134 5.54 -5.06 -7.32
N GLY A 135 6.39 -4.31 -6.62
CA GLY A 135 6.93 -4.74 -5.32
C GLY A 135 5.85 -4.97 -4.24
N VAL A 136 4.63 -4.44 -4.42
CA VAL A 136 3.47 -4.71 -3.55
C VAL A 136 2.89 -6.10 -3.81
N GLY A 137 3.16 -6.70 -4.98
CA GLY A 137 2.70 -8.05 -5.34
C GLY A 137 3.39 -9.19 -4.58
N TRP A 138 4.36 -8.91 -3.71
CA TRP A 138 5.10 -9.93 -2.96
C TRP A 138 4.24 -10.48 -1.82
N VAL A 139 3.52 -11.58 -2.08
CA VAL A 139 2.46 -12.09 -1.18
C VAL A 139 2.89 -13.28 -0.33
N TYR A 140 3.87 -14.05 -0.79
CA TYR A 140 4.38 -15.23 -0.10
C TYR A 140 5.87 -15.42 -0.40
N GLU A 141 6.68 -15.62 0.64
CA GLU A 141 8.11 -15.93 0.51
C GLU A 141 8.42 -17.23 1.24
N TYR A 142 9.36 -17.99 0.69
CA TYR A 142 9.85 -19.22 1.31
C TYR A 142 11.35 -19.42 1.10
N ALA A 143 11.96 -20.20 1.97
CA ALA A 143 13.33 -20.68 1.88
C ALA A 143 13.36 -22.20 1.68
N LEU A 144 14.35 -22.67 0.92
CA LEU A 144 14.69 -24.06 0.71
C LEU A 144 15.90 -24.39 1.57
N ILE A 145 15.76 -25.41 2.41
CA ILE A 145 16.85 -25.94 3.20
C ILE A 145 16.94 -27.46 3.04
N ASP A 146 18.13 -27.99 3.26
CA ASP A 146 18.34 -29.43 3.46
C ASP A 146 19.05 -29.66 4.79
N LYS A 147 18.33 -30.20 5.78
CA LYS A 147 18.88 -30.49 7.11
C LYS A 147 19.82 -31.69 7.11
N THR A 148 19.77 -32.54 6.09
CA THR A 148 20.61 -33.73 5.98
C THR A 148 22.00 -33.41 5.43
N GLY A 149 22.15 -32.26 4.75
CA GLY A 149 23.38 -31.86 4.07
C GLY A 149 23.71 -32.68 2.83
N LYS A 150 22.74 -33.45 2.29
CA LYS A 150 22.91 -34.22 1.05
C LYS A 150 22.93 -33.31 -0.18
N HIS A 151 22.24 -32.18 -0.12
CA HIS A 151 22.11 -31.21 -1.19
C HIS A 151 22.83 -29.90 -0.88
N ASP A 152 23.63 -29.45 -1.85
CA ASP A 152 24.30 -28.15 -1.75
C ASP A 152 23.40 -26.99 -2.25
N ILE A 153 23.85 -25.76 -1.99
CA ILE A 153 23.12 -24.55 -2.36
C ILE A 153 22.93 -24.42 -3.89
N ALA A 154 23.84 -25.00 -4.69
CA ALA A 154 23.71 -24.96 -6.15
C ALA A 154 22.62 -25.92 -6.64
N GLN A 155 22.52 -27.10 -6.03
CA GLN A 155 21.46 -28.07 -6.30
C GLN A 155 20.09 -27.54 -5.85
N LEU A 156 20.01 -26.91 -4.67
CA LEU A 156 18.78 -26.24 -4.22
C LEU A 156 18.39 -25.09 -5.17
N ARG A 157 19.38 -24.36 -5.70
CA ARG A 157 19.15 -23.31 -6.69
C ARG A 157 18.61 -23.86 -8.00
N SER A 158 19.17 -24.96 -8.49
CA SER A 158 18.65 -25.66 -9.67
C SER A 158 17.24 -26.19 -9.44
N LEU A 159 16.96 -26.78 -8.27
CA LEU A 159 15.61 -27.24 -7.91
C LEU A 159 14.60 -26.08 -7.90
N GLN A 160 14.99 -24.91 -7.38
CA GLN A 160 14.15 -23.72 -7.41
C GLN A 160 13.89 -23.24 -8.84
N ASP A 161 14.95 -23.05 -9.64
CA ASP A 161 14.85 -22.44 -10.97
C ASP A 161 14.17 -23.36 -12.01
N TRP A 162 14.37 -24.67 -11.92
CA TRP A 162 13.95 -25.63 -12.97
C TRP A 162 12.78 -26.54 -12.58
N PHE A 163 12.38 -26.57 -11.31
CA PHE A 163 11.21 -27.33 -10.87
C PHE A 163 10.17 -26.44 -10.19
N LEU A 164 10.48 -25.87 -9.01
CA LEU A 164 9.50 -25.12 -8.23
C LEU A 164 9.00 -23.88 -8.95
N LYS A 165 9.88 -23.12 -9.61
CA LYS A 165 9.52 -21.94 -10.38
C LYS A 165 8.45 -22.25 -11.42
N TYR A 166 8.63 -23.29 -12.23
CA TYR A 166 7.67 -23.64 -13.28
C TYR A 166 6.35 -24.16 -12.70
N GLU A 167 6.40 -25.04 -11.70
CA GLU A 167 5.19 -25.57 -11.06
C GLU A 167 4.35 -24.48 -10.40
N LEU A 168 4.98 -23.54 -9.69
CA LEU A 168 4.29 -22.45 -9.01
C LEU A 168 3.83 -21.35 -9.97
N GLN A 169 4.53 -21.13 -11.08
CA GLN A 169 4.13 -20.14 -12.09
C GLN A 169 2.86 -20.57 -12.87
N THR A 170 2.47 -21.85 -12.82
CA THR A 170 1.18 -22.31 -13.36
C THR A 170 -0.02 -21.98 -12.48
N VAL A 171 0.21 -21.54 -11.24
CA VAL A 171 -0.87 -21.24 -10.28
C VAL A 171 -1.62 -19.98 -10.72
N SER A 172 -2.95 -20.05 -10.70
CA SER A 172 -3.81 -18.91 -11.07
C SER A 172 -3.52 -17.69 -10.19
N GLY A 173 -3.43 -16.51 -10.81
CA GLY A 173 -3.14 -15.22 -10.19
C GLY A 173 -1.66 -14.96 -9.86
N VAL A 174 -0.76 -15.93 -10.06
CA VAL A 174 0.69 -15.69 -10.00
C VAL A 174 1.16 -15.00 -11.29
N SER A 175 1.93 -13.93 -11.14
CA SER A 175 2.61 -13.23 -12.23
C SER A 175 4.00 -13.81 -12.48
N GLU A 176 4.78 -13.92 -11.41
CA GLU A 176 6.17 -14.36 -11.46
C GLU A 176 6.55 -15.10 -10.18
N ILE A 177 7.44 -16.08 -10.30
CA ILE A 177 8.15 -16.68 -9.18
C ILE A 177 9.61 -16.25 -9.28
N ALA A 178 10.03 -15.39 -8.36
CA ALA A 178 11.36 -14.81 -8.35
C ALA A 178 12.28 -15.58 -7.40
N THR A 179 13.41 -16.04 -7.92
CA THR A 179 14.41 -16.75 -7.11
C THR A 179 15.30 -15.75 -6.39
N VAL A 180 15.56 -15.96 -5.10
CA VAL A 180 16.42 -15.13 -4.27
C VAL A 180 17.55 -15.97 -3.65
N GLY A 181 18.78 -15.44 -3.66
CA GLY A 181 19.96 -16.16 -3.16
C GLY A 181 20.36 -17.38 -4.00
N GLY A 182 21.17 -18.25 -3.41
CA GLY A 182 21.67 -19.45 -4.06
C GLY A 182 22.87 -19.25 -5.00
N MET A 183 23.43 -20.38 -5.44
CA MET A 183 24.58 -20.43 -6.35
C MET A 183 24.17 -21.01 -7.69
N VAL A 184 24.10 -20.19 -8.74
CA VAL A 184 23.85 -20.72 -10.09
C VAL A 184 25.08 -21.51 -10.54
N LYS A 185 24.89 -22.79 -10.87
CA LYS A 185 25.91 -23.67 -11.45
C LYS A 185 26.47 -23.03 -12.73
N GLN A 186 27.79 -22.92 -12.82
CA GLN A 186 28.51 -22.38 -13.97
C GLN A 186 29.68 -23.29 -14.31
N TYR A 187 29.83 -23.61 -15.59
CA TYR A 187 31.02 -24.28 -16.12
C TYR A 187 32.10 -23.25 -16.36
N GLN A 188 33.18 -23.33 -15.60
CA GLN A 188 34.28 -22.37 -15.61
C GLN A 188 35.47 -22.94 -16.38
N VAL A 189 35.74 -22.38 -17.56
CA VAL A 189 36.93 -22.67 -18.35
C VAL A 189 38.05 -21.73 -17.89
N VAL A 190 38.93 -22.23 -17.05
CA VAL A 190 40.07 -21.49 -16.49
C VAL A 190 41.29 -21.73 -17.36
N VAL A 191 41.60 -20.77 -18.23
CA VAL A 191 42.65 -20.88 -19.25
C VAL A 191 44.01 -20.53 -18.69
N ASP A 192 45.01 -21.36 -18.96
CA ASP A 192 46.39 -21.08 -18.59
C ASP A 192 47.07 -20.24 -19.69
N PRO A 193 47.42 -18.97 -19.42
CA PRO A 193 48.05 -18.13 -20.42
C PRO A 193 49.44 -18.60 -20.83
N GLN A 194 50.17 -19.35 -20.00
CA GLN A 194 51.46 -19.92 -20.38
C GLN A 194 51.29 -20.99 -21.45
N ARG A 195 50.21 -21.78 -21.35
CA ARG A 195 49.87 -22.80 -22.35
C ARG A 195 49.36 -22.18 -23.64
N LEU A 196 48.52 -21.13 -23.56
CA LEU A 196 48.16 -20.34 -24.75
C LEU A 196 49.41 -19.84 -25.49
N ARG A 197 50.38 -19.33 -24.73
CA ARG A 197 51.69 -18.92 -25.26
C ARG A 197 52.43 -20.07 -25.93
N ALA A 198 52.48 -21.25 -25.32
CA ALA A 198 53.21 -22.40 -25.85
C ALA A 198 52.64 -22.88 -27.20
N TYR A 199 51.32 -22.80 -27.36
CA TYR A 199 50.62 -23.17 -28.59
C TYR A 199 50.40 -22.01 -29.57
N GLY A 200 50.81 -20.78 -29.23
CA GLY A 200 50.60 -19.59 -30.06
C GLY A 200 49.13 -19.22 -30.25
N LEU A 201 48.26 -19.57 -29.29
CA LEU A 201 46.83 -19.35 -29.34
C LEU A 201 46.42 -18.04 -28.65
N THR A 202 45.44 -17.36 -29.23
CA THR A 202 44.79 -16.19 -28.64
C THR A 202 43.56 -16.58 -27.82
N LEU A 203 43.17 -15.73 -26.87
CA LEU A 203 41.94 -15.97 -26.09
C LEU A 203 40.67 -15.91 -26.95
N GLY A 204 40.70 -15.11 -28.02
CA GLY A 204 39.60 -15.01 -28.98
C GLY A 204 39.35 -16.31 -29.74
N GLU A 205 40.41 -17.01 -30.16
CA GLU A 205 40.31 -18.32 -30.81
C GLU A 205 39.69 -19.37 -29.88
N VAL A 206 40.10 -19.39 -28.61
CA VAL A 206 39.51 -20.30 -27.60
C VAL A 206 38.02 -20.00 -27.40
N LYS A 207 37.66 -18.72 -27.31
CA LYS A 207 36.25 -18.31 -27.18
C LYS A 207 35.43 -18.80 -28.38
N MET A 208 35.89 -18.58 -29.61
CA MET A 208 35.19 -19.03 -30.82
C MET A 208 35.08 -20.56 -30.90
N ALA A 209 36.14 -21.29 -30.51
CA ALA A 209 36.11 -22.74 -30.48
C ALA A 209 35.05 -23.28 -29.52
N ILE A 210 34.91 -22.69 -28.32
CA ILE A 210 33.87 -23.06 -27.36
C ILE A 210 32.47 -22.75 -27.91
N GLN A 211 32.29 -21.62 -28.60
CA GLN A 211 31.00 -21.26 -29.20
C GLN A 211 30.59 -22.23 -30.31
N ASN A 212 31.52 -22.54 -31.20
CA ASN A 212 31.27 -23.44 -32.34
C ASN A 212 31.12 -24.91 -31.91
N GLY A 213 31.65 -25.27 -30.73
CA GLY A 213 31.60 -26.63 -30.18
C GLY A 213 30.30 -27.00 -29.47
N ASN A 214 29.29 -26.12 -29.44
CA ASN A 214 28.06 -26.32 -28.65
C ASN A 214 26.79 -26.04 -29.47
N GLN A 215 26.46 -26.94 -30.40
CA GLN A 215 25.29 -26.80 -31.27
C GLN A 215 24.79 -28.15 -31.79
N GLU A 216 23.49 -28.25 -32.06
CA GLU A 216 22.89 -29.35 -32.84
C GLU A 216 22.42 -28.83 -34.20
N ALA A 217 22.47 -29.69 -35.21
CA ALA A 217 22.05 -29.36 -36.57
C ALA A 217 21.11 -30.42 -37.15
N GLY A 218 20.07 -29.97 -37.85
CA GLY A 218 19.16 -30.83 -38.63
C GLY A 218 19.63 -30.96 -40.08
N GLY A 219 19.68 -32.19 -40.59
CA GLY A 219 20.09 -32.54 -41.95
C GLY A 219 18.93 -32.86 -42.89
N SER A 220 17.72 -32.36 -42.59
CA SER A 220 16.47 -32.72 -43.27
C SER A 220 16.10 -34.21 -43.10
N VAL A 221 15.36 -34.77 -44.06
CA VAL A 221 14.91 -36.17 -44.07
C VAL A 221 15.52 -36.95 -45.22
N LEU A 222 15.76 -38.24 -44.99
CA LEU A 222 16.13 -39.21 -46.02
C LEU A 222 15.02 -40.25 -46.13
N GLU A 223 14.48 -40.47 -47.32
CA GLU A 223 13.47 -41.50 -47.54
C GLU A 223 14.14 -42.87 -47.78
N LEU A 224 13.84 -43.85 -46.94
CA LEU A 224 14.35 -45.22 -47.06
C LEU A 224 13.20 -46.21 -46.82
N GLY A 225 12.88 -47.02 -47.83
CA GLY A 225 11.82 -48.02 -47.73
C GLY A 225 10.45 -47.41 -47.42
N GLU A 226 10.07 -46.35 -48.14
CA GLU A 226 8.80 -45.62 -47.98
C GLU A 226 8.61 -44.98 -46.58
N ALA A 227 9.69 -44.84 -45.79
CA ALA A 227 9.69 -44.15 -44.51
C ALA A 227 10.70 -42.99 -44.49
N GLU A 228 10.33 -41.90 -43.83
CA GLU A 228 11.20 -40.74 -43.63
C GLU A 228 12.11 -40.92 -42.40
N TYR A 229 13.42 -40.83 -42.61
CA TYR A 229 14.42 -40.83 -41.56
C TYR A 229 14.95 -39.41 -41.35
N MET A 230 14.64 -38.83 -40.19
CA MET A 230 15.13 -37.49 -39.81
C MET A 230 16.63 -37.55 -39.51
N VAL A 231 17.43 -36.81 -40.29
CA VAL A 231 18.87 -36.71 -40.09
C VAL A 231 19.14 -35.64 -39.02
N ARG A 232 19.73 -36.04 -37.89
CA ARG A 232 20.10 -35.14 -36.79
C ARG A 232 21.56 -35.34 -36.38
N SER A 233 22.31 -34.24 -36.30
CA SER A 233 23.66 -34.19 -35.75
C SER A 233 23.62 -33.67 -34.31
N LYS A 234 24.17 -34.45 -33.37
CA LYS A 234 24.30 -34.07 -31.96
C LYS A 234 25.60 -33.31 -31.73
N GLY A 235 25.58 -32.34 -30.82
CA GLY A 235 26.76 -31.55 -30.47
C GLY A 235 26.60 -30.62 -29.26
N TYR A 236 25.61 -30.86 -28.40
CA TYR A 236 25.49 -30.11 -27.14
C TYR A 236 26.50 -30.59 -26.10
N LEU A 237 27.02 -29.63 -25.32
CA LEU A 237 27.88 -29.88 -24.17
C LEU A 237 27.01 -30.11 -22.92
N SER A 238 27.25 -31.22 -22.22
CA SER A 238 26.45 -31.62 -21.05
C SER A 238 27.29 -31.96 -19.82
N LYS A 239 28.56 -32.33 -20.01
CA LYS A 239 29.48 -32.69 -18.93
C LYS A 239 30.82 -31.97 -19.08
N VAL A 240 31.63 -32.00 -18.03
CA VAL A 240 32.96 -31.38 -18.02
C VAL A 240 33.85 -31.99 -19.10
N GLU A 241 33.77 -33.30 -19.30
CA GLU A 241 34.57 -34.04 -20.28
C GLU A 241 34.26 -33.61 -21.73
N ASP A 242 33.00 -33.26 -22.02
CA ASP A 242 32.58 -32.75 -23.33
C ASP A 242 33.29 -31.42 -23.63
N ILE A 243 33.38 -30.55 -22.63
CA ILE A 243 34.02 -29.23 -22.75
C ILE A 243 35.55 -29.40 -22.90
N GLU A 244 36.14 -30.31 -22.15
CA GLU A 244 37.58 -30.62 -22.19
C GLU A 244 38.07 -31.16 -23.53
N THR A 245 37.19 -31.82 -24.28
CA THR A 245 37.50 -32.45 -25.58
C THR A 245 37.25 -31.54 -26.78
N ILE A 246 36.86 -30.28 -26.57
CA ILE A 246 36.68 -29.32 -27.66
C ILE A 246 38.01 -29.12 -28.41
N PRO A 247 38.05 -29.36 -29.73
CA PRO A 247 39.24 -29.14 -30.54
C PRO A 247 39.47 -27.64 -30.74
N ILE A 248 40.68 -27.17 -30.47
CA ILE A 248 41.05 -25.76 -30.62
C ILE A 248 41.85 -25.55 -31.90
N MET A 249 42.86 -26.39 -32.12
CA MET A 249 43.67 -26.37 -33.33
C MET A 249 44.22 -27.77 -33.63
N VAL A 250 44.73 -27.95 -34.84
CA VAL A 250 45.58 -29.09 -35.19
C VAL A 250 46.95 -28.53 -35.49
N ASP A 251 47.98 -29.08 -34.86
CA ASP A 251 49.36 -28.73 -35.19
C ASP A 251 49.65 -29.16 -36.64
N LYS A 252 49.97 -28.18 -37.48
CA LYS A 252 50.19 -28.38 -38.92
C LYS A 252 51.40 -29.27 -39.22
N GLN A 253 52.35 -29.40 -38.29
CA GLN A 253 53.56 -30.20 -38.49
C GLN A 253 53.39 -31.65 -38.02
N SER A 254 52.78 -31.86 -36.86
CA SER A 254 52.62 -33.18 -36.25
C SER A 254 51.30 -33.86 -36.57
N GLY A 255 50.28 -33.12 -37.01
CA GLY A 255 48.91 -33.62 -37.20
C GLY A 255 48.17 -33.90 -35.90
N VAL A 256 48.78 -33.61 -34.73
CA VAL A 256 48.19 -33.86 -33.42
C VAL A 256 47.19 -32.74 -33.08
N PRO A 257 45.95 -33.08 -32.69
CA PRO A 257 44.98 -32.08 -32.24
C PRO A 257 45.35 -31.55 -30.85
N VAL A 258 45.16 -30.25 -30.65
CA VAL A 258 45.22 -29.58 -29.35
C VAL A 258 43.80 -29.36 -28.87
N LEU A 259 43.49 -29.94 -27.72
CA LEU A 259 42.16 -29.89 -27.10
C LEU A 259 42.12 -28.81 -26.02
N LEU A 260 40.91 -28.45 -25.57
CA LEU A 260 40.74 -27.45 -24.53
C LEU A 260 41.44 -27.85 -23.20
N ARG A 261 41.40 -29.14 -22.83
CA ARG A 261 42.11 -29.65 -21.63
C ARG A 261 43.63 -29.42 -21.65
N ASP A 262 44.20 -29.30 -22.85
CA ASP A 262 45.64 -29.09 -23.00
C ASP A 262 46.01 -27.64 -22.63
N ILE A 263 45.07 -26.69 -22.73
CA ILE A 263 45.31 -25.25 -22.50
C ILE A 263 44.53 -24.65 -21.31
N ALA A 264 43.52 -25.36 -20.80
CA ALA A 264 42.63 -24.88 -19.75
C ALA A 264 42.23 -25.99 -18.79
N SER A 265 41.86 -25.61 -17.57
CA SER A 265 41.17 -26.48 -16.61
C SER A 265 39.69 -26.14 -16.60
N VAL A 266 38.82 -27.15 -16.76
CA VAL A 266 37.38 -26.97 -16.71
C VAL A 266 36.89 -27.42 -15.35
N ARG A 267 36.11 -26.59 -14.66
CA ARG A 267 35.56 -26.91 -13.35
C ARG A 267 34.15 -26.36 -13.18
N ILE A 268 33.36 -26.98 -12.31
CA ILE A 268 32.05 -26.45 -11.93
C ILE A 268 32.25 -25.51 -10.74
N GLY A 269 31.63 -24.33 -10.82
CA GLY A 269 31.65 -23.34 -9.75
C GLY A 269 30.43 -22.42 -9.81
N PRO A 270 30.30 -21.47 -8.87
CA PRO A 270 29.18 -20.54 -8.86
C PRO A 270 29.36 -19.42 -9.89
N GLN A 271 28.27 -19.00 -10.52
CA GLN A 271 28.19 -17.71 -11.22
C GLN A 271 28.39 -16.55 -10.23
N MET A 272 28.81 -15.40 -10.75
CA MET A 272 28.87 -14.16 -9.96
C MET A 272 27.50 -13.84 -9.36
N ARG A 273 27.43 -13.75 -8.03
CA ARG A 273 26.21 -13.44 -7.29
C ARG A 273 25.99 -11.94 -7.17
N ARG A 274 24.74 -11.51 -7.29
CA ARG A 274 24.26 -10.14 -7.02
C ARG A 274 23.12 -10.11 -5.98
N GLY A 275 22.78 -11.27 -5.43
CA GLY A 275 21.83 -11.44 -4.33
C GLY A 275 22.26 -12.61 -3.45
N ILE A 276 22.05 -12.49 -2.15
CA ILE A 276 22.25 -13.54 -1.15
C ILE A 276 20.98 -13.62 -0.31
N ALA A 277 20.57 -14.83 0.06
CA ALA A 277 19.51 -15.06 1.03
C ALA A 277 20.05 -15.84 2.24
N GLU A 278 19.56 -15.53 3.42
CA GLU A 278 19.98 -16.08 4.71
C GLU A 278 18.74 -16.44 5.53
N LEU A 279 18.83 -17.48 6.36
CA LEU A 279 17.75 -17.88 7.25
C LEU A 279 18.23 -18.01 8.71
N ASP A 280 17.57 -17.26 9.59
CA ASP A 280 17.69 -17.31 11.05
C ASP A 280 19.11 -17.06 11.63
N GLY A 281 20.05 -16.54 10.85
CA GLY A 281 21.45 -16.36 11.25
C GLY A 281 22.27 -17.66 11.28
N GLU A 282 21.73 -18.75 10.71
CA GLU A 282 22.33 -20.09 10.69
C GLU A 282 23.08 -20.40 9.39
N GLY A 283 22.75 -19.74 8.27
CA GLY A 283 23.40 -20.03 6.99
C GLY A 283 22.71 -19.47 5.75
N GLU A 284 23.44 -19.53 4.63
CA GLU A 284 22.93 -19.13 3.32
C GLU A 284 21.97 -20.18 2.76
N VAL A 285 20.86 -19.70 2.19
CA VAL A 285 19.78 -20.53 1.64
C VAL A 285 19.39 -20.06 0.22
N VAL A 286 18.51 -20.83 -0.42
CA VAL A 286 17.83 -20.42 -1.65
C VAL A 286 16.39 -20.13 -1.30
N GLY A 287 15.86 -18.99 -1.73
CA GLY A 287 14.45 -18.65 -1.54
C GLY A 287 13.68 -18.47 -2.83
N GLY A 288 12.36 -18.51 -2.70
CA GLY A 288 11.41 -18.14 -3.75
C GLY A 288 10.44 -17.08 -3.24
N ILE A 289 10.16 -16.10 -4.09
CA ILE A 289 9.21 -15.02 -3.84
C ILE A 289 8.08 -15.16 -4.84
N VAL A 290 6.87 -15.31 -4.33
CA VAL A 290 5.64 -15.39 -5.13
C VAL A 290 5.14 -13.98 -5.36
N VAL A 291 5.20 -13.55 -6.62
CA VAL A 291 4.71 -12.24 -7.06
C VAL A 291 3.32 -12.41 -7.66
N MET A 292 2.31 -11.90 -6.98
CA MET A 292 0.93 -11.84 -7.43
C MET A 292 0.76 -10.83 -8.56
N ARG A 293 -0.07 -11.18 -9.54
CA ARG A 293 -0.49 -10.27 -10.61
C ARG A 293 -1.31 -9.10 -10.07
N TYR A 294 -1.16 -7.94 -10.71
CA TYR A 294 -1.92 -6.74 -10.40
C TYR A 294 -3.44 -6.99 -10.42
N GLY A 295 -4.14 -6.55 -9.38
CA GLY A 295 -5.60 -6.66 -9.26
C GLY A 295 -6.16 -8.03 -8.86
N GLU A 296 -5.32 -9.07 -8.72
CA GLU A 296 -5.76 -10.39 -8.25
C GLU A 296 -5.97 -10.44 -6.72
N ASN A 297 -6.63 -11.49 -6.23
CA ASN A 297 -6.86 -11.67 -4.80
C ASN A 297 -5.68 -12.34 -4.09
N ALA A 298 -5.01 -11.63 -3.18
CA ALA A 298 -3.85 -12.14 -2.46
C ALA A 298 -4.15 -13.41 -1.65
N ARG A 299 -5.27 -13.46 -0.93
CA ARG A 299 -5.63 -14.62 -0.10
C ARG A 299 -5.86 -15.88 -0.94
N GLU A 300 -6.55 -15.74 -2.06
CA GLU A 300 -6.83 -16.84 -2.99
C GLU A 300 -5.54 -17.36 -3.64
N VAL A 301 -4.69 -16.46 -4.14
CA VAL A 301 -3.40 -16.82 -4.74
C VAL A 301 -2.51 -17.55 -3.72
N ILE A 302 -2.39 -17.04 -2.50
CA ILE A 302 -1.62 -17.71 -1.43
C ILE A 302 -2.19 -19.09 -1.10
N THR A 303 -3.52 -19.23 -1.05
CA THR A 303 -4.17 -20.52 -0.77
C THR A 303 -3.87 -21.54 -1.88
N ASN A 304 -3.95 -21.12 -3.14
CA ASN A 304 -3.63 -21.96 -4.29
C ASN A 304 -2.14 -22.35 -4.30
N VAL A 305 -1.25 -21.41 -3.99
CA VAL A 305 0.20 -21.66 -3.86
C VAL A 305 0.50 -22.65 -2.73
N LYS A 306 -0.08 -22.46 -1.54
CA LYS A 306 0.10 -23.39 -0.42
C LYS A 306 -0.38 -24.79 -0.78
N THR A 307 -1.54 -24.90 -1.43
CA THR A 307 -2.08 -26.19 -1.90
C THR A 307 -1.10 -26.85 -2.88
N LYS A 308 -0.59 -26.10 -3.86
CA LYS A 308 0.39 -26.58 -4.82
C LYS A 308 1.70 -27.00 -4.15
N LEU A 309 2.19 -26.24 -3.16
CA LEU A 309 3.38 -26.60 -2.39
C LEU A 309 3.20 -27.91 -1.63
N GLU A 310 2.05 -28.16 -1.01
CA GLU A 310 1.76 -29.44 -0.34
C GLU A 310 1.75 -30.63 -1.33
N GLU A 311 1.28 -30.43 -2.56
CA GLU A 311 1.37 -31.44 -3.61
C GLU A 311 2.84 -31.71 -4.00
N LEU A 312 3.62 -30.63 -4.19
CA LEU A 312 5.02 -30.70 -4.63
C LEU A 312 5.94 -31.29 -3.57
N LYS A 313 5.61 -31.19 -2.27
CA LYS A 313 6.38 -31.82 -1.18
C LYS A 313 6.66 -33.31 -1.41
N LYS A 314 5.76 -34.03 -2.08
CA LYS A 314 5.93 -35.46 -2.40
C LYS A 314 6.99 -35.71 -3.48
N GLY A 315 7.25 -34.73 -4.33
CA GLY A 315 8.25 -34.80 -5.41
C GLY A 315 9.60 -34.19 -5.05
N LEU A 316 9.74 -33.63 -3.84
CA LEU A 316 11.01 -33.06 -3.39
C LEU A 316 12.03 -34.17 -3.08
N PRO A 317 13.34 -33.92 -3.33
CA PRO A 317 14.39 -34.82 -2.88
C PRO A 317 14.36 -35.04 -1.36
N GLU A 318 14.77 -36.23 -0.92
CA GLU A 318 14.80 -36.58 0.51
C GLU A 318 15.70 -35.61 1.29
N GLY A 319 15.15 -34.97 2.33
CA GLY A 319 15.84 -34.00 3.18
C GLY A 319 15.57 -32.53 2.86
N VAL A 320 15.06 -32.25 1.65
CA VAL A 320 14.70 -30.88 1.24
C VAL A 320 13.36 -30.48 1.85
N GLU A 321 13.36 -29.34 2.56
CA GLU A 321 12.18 -28.74 3.16
C GLU A 321 11.92 -27.34 2.58
N ILE A 322 10.63 -27.02 2.40
CA ILE A 322 10.17 -25.67 2.04
C ILE A 322 9.67 -24.99 3.32
N ILE A 323 10.31 -23.91 3.70
CA ILE A 323 10.01 -23.15 4.90
C ILE A 323 9.37 -21.81 4.52
N PRO A 324 8.13 -21.51 4.95
CA PRO A 324 7.56 -20.17 4.77
C PRO A 324 8.34 -19.14 5.59
N THR A 325 8.69 -18.02 4.96
CA THR A 325 9.41 -16.91 5.60
C THR A 325 8.57 -15.63 5.63
N TYR A 326 7.58 -15.50 4.75
CA TYR A 326 6.58 -14.43 4.77
C TYR A 326 5.25 -14.94 4.23
N ASP A 327 4.14 -14.56 4.88
CA ASP A 327 2.80 -14.98 4.50
C ASP A 327 1.77 -13.87 4.78
N ARG A 328 1.37 -13.17 3.72
CA ARG A 328 0.40 -12.08 3.83
C ARG A 328 -1.00 -12.54 4.24
N SER A 329 -1.36 -13.82 4.05
CA SER A 329 -2.70 -14.32 4.41
C SER A 329 -2.98 -14.20 5.91
N GLY A 330 -1.95 -14.33 6.76
CA GLY A 330 -2.08 -14.15 8.21
C GLY A 330 -2.50 -12.73 8.59
N LEU A 331 -1.99 -11.72 7.89
CA LEU A 331 -2.42 -10.33 8.05
C LEU A 331 -3.87 -10.14 7.59
N ILE A 332 -4.22 -10.65 6.41
CA ILE A 332 -5.58 -10.53 5.84
C ILE A 332 -6.62 -11.14 6.78
N ASP A 333 -6.35 -12.36 7.28
CA ASP A 333 -7.27 -13.08 8.15
C ASP A 333 -7.46 -12.34 9.48
N ARG A 334 -6.37 -11.87 10.12
CA ARG A 334 -6.45 -11.07 11.35
C ARG A 334 -7.21 -9.76 11.14
N ALA A 335 -6.98 -9.07 10.02
CA ALA A 335 -7.64 -7.81 9.70
C ALA A 335 -9.15 -7.98 9.53
N VAL A 336 -9.57 -8.95 8.71
CA VAL A 336 -10.98 -9.24 8.42
C VAL A 336 -11.68 -9.81 9.66
N GLU A 337 -11.03 -10.70 10.41
CA GLU A 337 -11.59 -11.27 11.63
C GLU A 337 -11.77 -10.21 12.72
N ASN A 338 -10.77 -9.35 12.94
CA ASN A 338 -10.87 -8.25 13.91
C ASN A 338 -12.06 -7.35 13.57
N LEU A 339 -12.16 -6.90 12.32
CA LEU A 339 -13.22 -5.99 11.91
C LEU A 339 -14.59 -6.68 11.85
N GLY A 340 -14.65 -7.97 11.50
CA GLY A 340 -15.86 -8.77 11.58
C GLY A 340 -16.38 -8.91 13.02
N HIS A 341 -15.48 -9.16 13.98
CA HIS A 341 -15.82 -9.16 15.40
C HIS A 341 -16.29 -7.77 15.86
N LYS A 342 -15.65 -6.69 15.42
CA LYS A 342 -16.10 -5.33 15.74
C LYS A 342 -17.47 -5.03 15.17
N LEU A 343 -17.75 -5.33 13.91
CA LEU A 343 -19.09 -5.20 13.33
C LEU A 343 -20.15 -5.96 14.14
N LEU A 344 -19.82 -7.15 14.67
CA LEU A 344 -20.72 -7.92 15.52
C LEU A 344 -20.91 -7.27 16.91
N GLU A 345 -19.83 -6.79 17.54
CA GLU A 345 -19.89 -6.02 18.79
C GLU A 345 -20.76 -4.77 18.62
N GLU A 346 -20.58 -4.01 17.54
CA GLU A 346 -21.36 -2.83 17.22
C GLU A 346 -22.83 -3.17 17.03
N PHE A 347 -23.13 -4.21 16.24
CA PHE A 347 -24.49 -4.69 16.06
C PHE A 347 -25.14 -5.07 17.39
N ALA A 348 -24.42 -5.79 18.26
CA ALA A 348 -24.91 -6.21 19.57
C ALA A 348 -25.16 -5.00 20.50
N VAL A 349 -24.24 -4.04 20.54
CA VAL A 349 -24.36 -2.82 21.34
C VAL A 349 -25.53 -1.97 20.85
N VAL A 350 -25.67 -1.78 19.53
CA VAL A 350 -26.78 -1.02 18.95
C VAL A 350 -28.12 -1.72 19.22
N ALA A 351 -28.18 -3.05 19.08
CA ALA A 351 -29.37 -3.84 19.42
C ALA A 351 -29.75 -3.69 20.91
N LEU A 352 -28.77 -3.71 21.80
CA LEU A 352 -28.95 -3.51 23.24
C LEU A 352 -29.51 -2.11 23.54
N VAL A 353 -28.93 -1.06 22.95
CA VAL A 353 -29.42 0.32 23.11
C VAL A 353 -30.86 0.44 22.63
N CYS A 354 -31.18 -0.12 21.45
CA CYS A 354 -32.56 -0.13 20.93
C CYS A 354 -33.53 -0.82 21.89
N LEU A 355 -33.15 -1.97 22.46
CA LEU A 355 -33.98 -2.72 23.40
C LEU A 355 -34.24 -1.94 24.69
N VAL A 356 -33.20 -1.32 25.26
CA VAL A 356 -33.28 -0.53 26.50
C VAL A 356 -34.17 0.70 26.33
N PHE A 357 -34.05 1.42 25.22
CA PHE A 357 -34.83 2.64 25.01
C PHE A 357 -36.27 2.38 24.57
N LEU A 358 -36.52 1.40 23.69
CA LEU A 358 -37.86 1.10 23.19
C LEU A 358 -38.71 0.31 24.18
N PHE A 359 -38.09 -0.43 25.12
CA PHE A 359 -38.76 -1.21 26.18
C PHE A 359 -39.88 -2.14 25.65
N HIS A 360 -39.78 -2.55 24.38
CA HIS A 360 -40.71 -3.43 23.68
C HIS A 360 -39.94 -4.25 22.64
N LEU A 361 -39.75 -5.54 22.93
CA LEU A 361 -38.86 -6.44 22.17
C LEU A 361 -39.21 -6.49 20.67
N ARG A 362 -40.50 -6.52 20.32
CA ARG A 362 -40.94 -6.58 18.91
C ARG A 362 -40.65 -5.29 18.16
N SER A 363 -40.66 -4.14 18.84
CA SER A 363 -40.31 -2.85 18.22
C SER A 363 -38.80 -2.74 18.02
N ALA A 364 -38.00 -3.17 19.00
CA ALA A 364 -36.56 -3.26 18.85
C ALA A 364 -36.17 -4.20 17.68
N PHE A 365 -36.89 -5.31 17.51
CA PHE A 365 -36.64 -6.25 16.41
C PHE A 365 -36.76 -5.61 15.02
N VAL A 366 -37.68 -4.66 14.81
CA VAL A 366 -37.80 -3.95 13.53
C VAL A 366 -36.55 -3.16 13.21
N ALA A 367 -36.00 -2.44 14.20
CA ALA A 367 -34.75 -1.70 14.06
C ALA A 367 -33.55 -2.65 13.84
N ILE A 368 -33.48 -3.75 14.62
CA ILE A 368 -32.40 -4.74 14.54
C ILE A 368 -32.35 -5.43 13.17
N VAL A 369 -33.49 -5.82 12.60
CA VAL A 369 -33.53 -6.50 11.28
C VAL A 369 -33.09 -5.59 10.14
N SER A 370 -33.27 -4.27 10.27
CA SER A 370 -32.86 -3.31 9.24
C SER A 370 -31.35 -3.25 9.04
N LEU A 371 -30.56 -3.55 10.10
CA LEU A 371 -29.10 -3.48 10.08
C LEU A 371 -28.48 -4.56 9.17
N PRO A 372 -28.70 -5.88 9.38
CA PRO A 372 -28.17 -6.90 8.48
C PRO A 372 -28.62 -6.72 7.04
N LEU A 373 -29.87 -6.30 6.81
CA LEU A 373 -30.39 -6.08 5.46
C LEU A 373 -29.67 -4.92 4.75
N GLY A 374 -29.43 -3.80 5.44
CA GLY A 374 -28.66 -2.68 4.89
C GLY A 374 -27.23 -3.09 4.51
N VAL A 375 -26.57 -3.87 5.38
CA VAL A 375 -25.23 -4.41 5.15
C VAL A 375 -25.22 -5.37 3.96
N LEU A 376 -26.17 -6.32 3.90
CA LEU A 376 -26.26 -7.29 2.80
C LEU A 376 -26.48 -6.62 1.44
N ILE A 377 -27.33 -5.59 1.38
CA ILE A 377 -27.53 -4.81 0.16
C ILE A 377 -26.25 -4.07 -0.23
N ALA A 378 -25.52 -3.50 0.74
CA ALA A 378 -24.22 -2.87 0.47
C ALA A 378 -23.22 -3.86 -0.13
N PHE A 379 -23.14 -5.09 0.41
CA PHE A 379 -22.31 -6.17 -0.16
C PHE A 379 -22.71 -6.56 -1.58
N THR A 380 -24.01 -6.58 -1.91
CA THR A 380 -24.47 -6.85 -3.29
C THR A 380 -23.92 -5.82 -4.27
N VAL A 381 -23.99 -4.54 -3.93
CA VAL A 381 -23.47 -3.45 -4.79
C VAL A 381 -21.94 -3.52 -4.87
N MET A 382 -21.29 -3.71 -3.72
CA MET A 382 -19.84 -3.80 -3.60
C MET A 382 -19.26 -4.93 -4.47
N HIS A 383 -19.87 -6.11 -4.45
CA HIS A 383 -19.47 -7.25 -5.26
C HIS A 383 -19.61 -6.99 -6.77
N GLN A 384 -20.70 -6.33 -7.19
CA GLN A 384 -20.92 -6.01 -8.61
C GLN A 384 -19.95 -4.95 -9.13
N GLN A 385 -19.51 -4.03 -8.28
CA GLN A 385 -18.52 -3.01 -8.63
C GLN A 385 -17.08 -3.54 -8.59
N GLY A 386 -16.86 -4.73 -8.01
CA GLY A 386 -15.52 -5.31 -7.86
C GLY A 386 -14.71 -4.74 -6.69
N ILE A 387 -15.37 -4.11 -5.71
CA ILE A 387 -14.70 -3.64 -4.49
C ILE A 387 -14.46 -4.84 -3.55
N ASN A 388 -13.22 -5.02 -3.11
CA ASN A 388 -12.86 -6.06 -2.15
C ASN A 388 -13.28 -5.70 -0.71
N ALA A 389 -13.50 -6.74 0.10
CA ALA A 389 -13.71 -6.60 1.53
C ALA A 389 -12.37 -6.50 2.25
N ASN A 390 -12.09 -5.32 2.78
CA ASN A 390 -10.85 -4.95 3.45
C ASN A 390 -11.15 -4.03 4.64
N ILE A 391 -10.12 -3.60 5.39
CA ILE A 391 -10.30 -2.75 6.58
C ILE A 391 -11.09 -1.46 6.26
N MET A 392 -10.81 -0.83 5.12
CA MET A 392 -11.44 0.43 4.73
C MET A 392 -12.89 0.24 4.28
N SER A 393 -13.16 -0.76 3.42
CA SER A 393 -14.51 -1.02 2.92
C SER A 393 -15.44 -1.53 4.02
N LEU A 394 -14.99 -2.46 4.87
CA LEU A 394 -15.75 -2.90 6.05
C LEU A 394 -15.87 -1.78 7.11
N GLY A 395 -14.84 -0.93 7.24
CA GLY A 395 -14.86 0.22 8.14
C GLY A 395 -15.93 1.25 7.77
N GLY A 396 -16.17 1.46 6.47
CA GLY A 396 -17.29 2.29 6.00
C GLY A 396 -18.66 1.74 6.41
N ILE A 397 -18.81 0.42 6.44
CA ILE A 397 -20.03 -0.25 6.94
C ILE A 397 -20.16 -0.04 8.45
N ALA A 398 -19.07 -0.23 9.20
CA ALA A 398 -19.03 -0.05 10.65
C ALA A 398 -19.49 1.36 11.06
N ILE A 399 -18.92 2.38 10.40
CA ILE A 399 -19.30 3.78 10.63
C ILE A 399 -20.77 4.06 10.25
N ALA A 400 -21.32 3.33 9.28
CA ALA A 400 -22.71 3.48 8.87
C ALA A 400 -23.72 2.86 9.86
N ILE A 401 -23.38 1.78 10.58
CA ILE A 401 -24.31 1.02 11.44
C ILE A 401 -25.05 1.93 12.43
N GLY A 402 -24.32 2.81 13.12
CA GLY A 402 -24.91 3.73 14.09
C GLY A 402 -25.95 4.69 13.47
N ALA A 403 -25.72 5.15 12.24
CA ALA A 403 -26.62 6.07 11.54
C ALA A 403 -27.76 5.33 10.79
N MET A 404 -27.52 4.10 10.32
CA MET A 404 -28.52 3.32 9.56
C MET A 404 -29.79 3.04 10.38
N VAL A 405 -29.63 2.71 11.66
CA VAL A 405 -30.76 2.34 12.51
C VAL A 405 -31.57 3.55 12.98
N ASP A 406 -31.03 4.77 12.88
CA ASP A 406 -31.70 5.97 13.39
C ASP A 406 -33.06 6.21 12.72
N ALA A 407 -33.13 6.10 11.39
CA ALA A 407 -34.39 6.28 10.69
C ALA A 407 -35.46 5.24 11.11
N ALA A 408 -35.04 4.00 11.37
CA ALA A 408 -35.93 2.98 11.92
C ALA A 408 -36.43 3.37 13.31
N ILE A 409 -35.52 3.81 14.19
CA ILE A 409 -35.83 4.22 15.57
C ILE A 409 -36.80 5.40 15.59
N VAL A 410 -36.52 6.47 14.84
CA VAL A 410 -37.37 7.66 14.82
C VAL A 410 -38.76 7.35 14.27
N MET A 411 -38.84 6.49 13.25
CA MET A 411 -40.13 6.06 12.69
C MET A 411 -40.93 5.19 13.66
N ILE A 412 -40.28 4.24 14.35
CA ILE A 412 -40.89 3.40 15.39
C ILE A 412 -41.41 4.26 16.54
N GLU A 413 -40.63 5.23 17.00
CA GLU A 413 -41.02 6.14 18.08
C GLU A 413 -42.21 7.01 17.67
N ASN A 414 -42.23 7.54 16.44
CA ASN A 414 -43.37 8.30 15.94
C ASN A 414 -44.65 7.44 15.91
N ALA A 415 -44.54 6.18 15.49
CA ALA A 415 -45.67 5.26 15.50
C ALA A 415 -46.13 4.88 16.91
N HIS A 416 -45.22 4.70 17.87
CA HIS A 416 -45.60 4.50 19.29
C HIS A 416 -46.47 5.65 19.80
N LYS A 417 -46.09 6.89 19.51
CA LYS A 417 -46.87 8.08 19.91
C LYS A 417 -48.25 8.14 19.27
N HIS A 418 -48.36 7.77 17.99
CA HIS A 418 -49.66 7.73 17.29
C HIS A 418 -50.56 6.61 17.83
N LEU A 419 -49.99 5.44 18.16
CA LEU A 419 -50.73 4.32 18.72
C LEU A 419 -51.15 4.54 20.19
N GLU A 420 -50.39 5.33 20.97
CA GLU A 420 -50.79 5.74 22.33
C GLU A 420 -51.97 6.71 22.34
N ARG A 421 -52.07 7.59 21.32
CA ARG A 421 -53.18 8.56 21.15
C ARG A 421 -54.42 7.99 20.48
N LYS A 422 -54.42 6.69 20.15
CA LYS A 422 -55.48 6.04 19.41
C LYS A 422 -56.76 5.93 20.25
N GLU A 423 -57.85 6.55 19.79
CA GLU A 423 -59.21 6.31 20.29
C GLU A 423 -59.76 4.96 19.77
N ALA A 424 -60.59 4.29 20.57
CA ALA A 424 -61.11 2.96 20.26
C ALA A 424 -61.94 2.97 18.95
N GLY A 425 -61.42 2.35 17.88
CA GLY A 425 -62.15 2.17 16.61
C GLY A 425 -61.34 2.36 15.31
N HIS A 426 -60.15 2.96 15.35
CA HIS A 426 -59.34 3.20 14.13
C HIS A 426 -58.61 1.94 13.60
N ASP A 427 -58.43 1.81 12.28
CA ASP A 427 -57.65 0.73 11.68
C ASP A 427 -56.14 0.86 12.02
N HIS A 428 -55.52 -0.26 12.40
CA HIS A 428 -54.11 -0.33 12.78
C HIS A 428 -53.19 0.05 11.61
N TRP A 429 -53.49 -0.44 10.41
CA TRP A 429 -52.66 -0.20 9.23
C TRP A 429 -52.73 1.26 8.77
N GLU A 430 -53.89 1.90 8.87
CA GLU A 430 -54.04 3.32 8.56
C GLU A 430 -53.25 4.20 9.54
N THR A 431 -53.26 3.84 10.84
CA THR A 431 -52.47 4.55 11.87
C THR A 431 -50.96 4.45 11.59
N ILE A 432 -50.49 3.26 11.20
CA ILE A 432 -49.08 3.06 10.81
C ILE A 432 -48.74 3.82 9.52
N ALA A 433 -49.63 3.81 8.52
CA ALA A 433 -49.44 4.53 7.27
C ALA A 433 -49.37 6.06 7.49
N GLN A 434 -50.22 6.60 8.36
CA GLN A 434 -50.23 8.02 8.72
C GLN A 434 -48.95 8.41 9.46
N SER A 435 -48.58 7.66 10.50
CA SER A 435 -47.36 7.95 11.28
C SER A 435 -46.08 7.84 10.45
N ALA A 436 -45.96 6.84 9.56
CA ALA A 436 -44.83 6.70 8.65
C ALA A 436 -44.81 7.81 7.60
N SER A 437 -45.98 8.25 7.09
CA SER A 437 -46.06 9.33 6.09
C SER A 437 -45.68 10.70 6.64
N GLU A 438 -45.83 10.93 7.95
CA GLU A 438 -45.48 12.20 8.60
C GLU A 438 -43.96 12.41 8.67
N VAL A 439 -43.22 11.40 9.14
CA VAL A 439 -41.76 11.50 9.38
C VAL A 439 -40.91 10.90 8.27
N GLY A 440 -41.46 9.98 7.47
CA GLY A 440 -40.75 9.26 6.41
C GLY A 440 -40.02 10.17 5.41
N PRO A 441 -40.65 11.24 4.87
CA PRO A 441 -39.96 12.16 3.98
C PRO A 441 -38.75 12.85 4.63
N ALA A 442 -38.90 13.35 5.86
CA ALA A 442 -37.83 14.04 6.57
C ALA A 442 -36.64 13.11 6.86
N LEU A 443 -36.92 11.86 7.27
CA LEU A 443 -35.89 10.85 7.53
C LEU A 443 -35.18 10.38 6.25
N PHE A 444 -35.91 10.21 5.15
CA PHE A 444 -35.31 9.87 3.87
C PHE A 444 -34.33 10.96 3.40
N PHE A 445 -34.75 12.23 3.46
CA PHE A 445 -33.88 13.35 3.09
C PHE A 445 -32.71 13.53 4.07
N SER A 446 -32.89 13.25 5.36
CA SER A 446 -31.79 13.35 6.33
C SER A 446 -30.72 12.27 6.09
N LEU A 447 -31.11 11.03 5.79
CA LEU A 447 -30.17 9.98 5.39
C LEU A 447 -29.49 10.31 4.04
N LEU A 448 -30.22 10.95 3.11
CA LEU A 448 -29.64 11.43 1.85
C LEU A 448 -28.59 12.53 2.09
N ILE A 449 -28.78 13.42 3.08
CA ILE A 449 -27.76 14.39 3.48
C ILE A 449 -26.50 13.68 3.97
N ILE A 450 -26.63 12.66 4.83
CA ILE A 450 -25.47 11.89 5.32
C ILE A 450 -24.75 11.16 4.17
N THR A 451 -25.50 10.69 3.18
CA THR A 451 -24.99 9.98 2.01
C THR A 451 -24.24 10.95 1.07
N LEU A 452 -24.90 12.03 0.64
CA LEU A 452 -24.36 12.97 -0.35
C LEU A 452 -23.27 13.89 0.22
N SER A 453 -23.30 14.19 1.53
CA SER A 453 -22.23 14.94 2.20
C SER A 453 -20.88 14.22 2.19
N PHE A 454 -20.87 12.91 1.90
CA PHE A 454 -19.64 12.12 1.81
C PHE A 454 -19.05 12.06 0.39
N ILE A 455 -19.79 12.50 -0.64
CA ILE A 455 -19.32 12.52 -2.04
C ILE A 455 -17.98 13.25 -2.20
N PRO A 456 -17.72 14.40 -1.55
CA PRO A 456 -16.45 15.10 -1.72
C PRO A 456 -15.20 14.31 -1.31
N VAL A 457 -15.35 13.19 -0.57
CA VAL A 457 -14.23 12.28 -0.28
C VAL A 457 -13.67 11.65 -1.57
N PHE A 458 -14.50 11.46 -2.61
CA PHE A 458 -14.05 10.96 -3.92
C PHE A 458 -13.21 11.97 -4.72
N MET A 459 -13.03 13.21 -4.23
CA MET A 459 -12.10 14.17 -4.83
C MET A 459 -10.64 13.92 -4.44
N LEU A 460 -10.39 13.02 -3.48
CA LEU A 460 -9.04 12.57 -3.13
C LEU A 460 -8.49 11.71 -4.28
N GLU A 461 -7.24 11.96 -4.66
CA GLU A 461 -6.57 11.32 -5.81
C GLU A 461 -5.49 10.34 -5.32
N ALA A 462 -4.89 9.55 -6.22
CA ALA A 462 -3.76 8.67 -5.95
C ALA A 462 -3.92 7.76 -4.72
N GLN A 463 -2.89 7.70 -3.87
CA GLN A 463 -2.83 6.81 -2.72
C GLN A 463 -3.94 7.09 -1.70
N GLU A 464 -4.18 8.35 -1.34
CA GLU A 464 -5.27 8.73 -0.44
C GLU A 464 -6.65 8.41 -1.02
N GLY A 465 -6.86 8.62 -2.33
CA GLY A 465 -8.09 8.27 -3.03
C GLY A 465 -8.36 6.78 -2.99
N ARG A 466 -7.39 5.95 -3.39
CA ARG A 466 -7.48 4.48 -3.38
C ARG A 466 -7.72 3.92 -1.98
N LEU A 467 -7.17 4.56 -0.95
CA LEU A 467 -7.36 4.15 0.44
C LEU A 467 -8.77 4.45 0.96
N PHE A 468 -9.31 5.66 0.71
CA PHE A 468 -10.58 6.10 1.31
C PHE A 468 -11.81 5.94 0.42
N ALA A 469 -11.66 5.78 -0.91
CA ALA A 469 -12.79 5.58 -1.80
C ALA A 469 -13.60 4.31 -1.46
N PRO A 470 -13.01 3.13 -1.16
CA PRO A 470 -13.77 1.96 -0.74
C PRO A 470 -14.61 2.21 0.52
N LEU A 471 -14.05 2.94 1.50
CA LEU A 471 -14.76 3.34 2.71
C LEU A 471 -15.94 4.26 2.39
N ALA A 472 -15.75 5.23 1.50
CA ALA A 472 -16.79 6.14 1.06
C ALA A 472 -17.91 5.41 0.30
N PHE A 473 -17.57 4.48 -0.59
CA PHE A 473 -18.54 3.67 -1.31
C PHE A 473 -19.40 2.84 -0.36
N THR A 474 -18.79 2.04 0.51
CA THR A 474 -19.56 1.14 1.38
C THR A 474 -20.43 1.88 2.39
N LYS A 475 -19.92 2.98 2.97
CA LYS A 475 -20.75 3.87 3.81
C LYS A 475 -21.95 4.41 3.02
N THR A 476 -21.71 4.90 1.80
CA THR A 476 -22.75 5.46 0.92
C THR A 476 -23.80 4.40 0.57
N TYR A 477 -23.38 3.17 0.23
CA TYR A 477 -24.29 2.08 -0.10
C TYR A 477 -25.12 1.61 1.09
N ALA A 478 -24.48 1.47 2.26
CA ALA A 478 -25.15 1.12 3.49
C ALA A 478 -26.23 2.17 3.87
N MET A 479 -25.89 3.46 3.80
CA MET A 479 -26.82 4.55 4.08
C MET A 479 -27.93 4.67 3.04
N ALA A 480 -27.63 4.51 1.75
CA ALA A 480 -28.62 4.51 0.68
C ALA A 480 -29.59 3.33 0.81
N ALA A 481 -29.08 2.14 1.16
CA ALA A 481 -29.89 0.97 1.45
C ALA A 481 -30.80 1.21 2.66
N ALA A 482 -30.28 1.75 3.76
CA ALA A 482 -31.08 2.12 4.93
C ALA A 482 -32.16 3.16 4.59
N ALA A 483 -31.85 4.16 3.77
CA ALA A 483 -32.81 5.15 3.30
C ALA A 483 -33.93 4.50 2.48
N GLY A 484 -33.59 3.62 1.54
CA GLY A 484 -34.58 2.85 0.76
C GLY A 484 -35.45 1.95 1.64
N LEU A 485 -34.85 1.23 2.60
CA LEU A 485 -35.56 0.36 3.55
C LEU A 485 -36.48 1.16 4.49
N SER A 486 -36.10 2.40 4.86
CA SER A 486 -36.89 3.26 5.75
C SER A 486 -38.25 3.65 5.19
N VAL A 487 -38.37 3.79 3.86
CA VAL A 487 -39.64 4.15 3.21
C VAL A 487 -40.39 2.96 2.61
N THR A 488 -39.80 1.76 2.66
CA THR A 488 -40.38 0.53 2.07
C THR A 488 -40.66 -0.54 3.11
N LEU A 489 -39.61 -1.21 3.62
CA LEU A 489 -39.70 -2.36 4.51
C LEU A 489 -40.05 -1.98 5.95
N ILE A 490 -39.44 -0.92 6.49
CA ILE A 490 -39.63 -0.53 7.89
C ILE A 490 -41.11 -0.26 8.22
N PRO A 491 -41.89 0.51 7.43
CA PRO A 491 -43.33 0.70 7.66
C PRO A 491 -44.12 -0.61 7.67
N VAL A 492 -43.76 -1.56 6.80
CA VAL A 492 -44.41 -2.88 6.72
C VAL A 492 -44.11 -3.70 7.98
N LEU A 493 -42.85 -3.78 8.39
CA LEU A 493 -42.43 -4.50 9.59
C LEU A 493 -43.05 -3.88 10.85
N MET A 494 -43.13 -2.56 10.92
CA MET A 494 -43.83 -1.85 12.01
C MET A 494 -45.30 -2.29 12.12
N GLY A 495 -46.02 -2.38 11.00
CA GLY A 495 -47.42 -2.83 11.00
C GLY A 495 -47.63 -4.29 11.45
N TYR A 496 -46.65 -5.16 11.21
CA TYR A 496 -46.68 -6.55 11.70
C TYR A 496 -46.29 -6.67 13.18
N PHE A 497 -45.20 -6.03 13.60
CA PHE A 497 -44.56 -6.28 14.90
C PHE A 497 -45.01 -5.34 16.02
N ILE A 498 -45.40 -4.10 15.71
CA ILE A 498 -45.88 -3.13 16.71
C ILE A 498 -47.37 -3.39 16.96
N ARG A 499 -47.67 -4.39 17.79
CA ARG A 499 -49.04 -4.75 18.20
C ARG A 499 -49.09 -5.10 19.70
N GLY A 500 -50.17 -4.73 20.38
CA GLY A 500 -50.41 -5.05 21.79
C GLY A 500 -50.41 -3.83 22.72
N LYS A 501 -50.30 -4.06 24.03
CA LYS A 501 -50.22 -2.98 25.04
C LYS A 501 -48.83 -2.33 24.97
N LEU A 502 -48.76 -1.13 24.41
CA LEU A 502 -47.53 -0.35 24.35
C LEU A 502 -47.26 0.30 25.72
N PRO A 503 -46.03 0.21 26.25
CA PRO A 503 -45.64 0.93 27.47
C PRO A 503 -45.69 2.45 27.23
N LYS A 504 -46.25 3.20 28.19
CA LYS A 504 -46.37 4.67 28.12
C LYS A 504 -45.00 5.34 28.13
N GLU A 505 -44.83 6.47 27.45
CA GLU A 505 -43.54 7.21 27.36
C GLU A 505 -42.89 7.47 28.74
N THR A 506 -43.71 7.68 29.77
CA THR A 506 -43.26 7.94 31.15
C THR A 506 -42.79 6.70 31.92
N SER A 507 -42.99 5.48 31.42
CA SER A 507 -42.67 4.26 32.16
C SER A 507 -41.19 3.88 32.09
N ASN A 508 -40.42 4.40 31.11
CA ASN A 508 -38.98 4.18 31.05
C ASN A 508 -38.25 5.10 32.06
N PRO A 509 -37.54 4.55 33.07
CA PRO A 509 -36.85 5.34 34.07
C PRO A 509 -35.74 6.23 33.48
N LEU A 510 -35.03 5.75 32.44
CA LEU A 510 -33.97 6.50 31.77
C LEU A 510 -34.52 7.77 31.11
N THR A 511 -35.60 7.63 30.34
CA THR A 511 -36.27 8.76 29.69
C THR A 511 -36.74 9.79 30.71
N ARG A 512 -37.30 9.35 31.84
CA ARG A 512 -37.79 10.24 32.89
C ARG A 512 -36.67 11.08 33.50
N VAL A 513 -35.52 10.45 33.78
CA VAL A 513 -34.33 11.14 34.31
C VAL A 513 -33.78 12.13 33.29
N LEU A 514 -33.65 11.73 32.02
CA LEU A 514 -33.17 12.61 30.95
C LEU A 514 -34.07 13.84 30.75
N ILE A 515 -35.38 13.66 30.74
CA ILE A 515 -36.35 14.76 30.64
C ILE A 515 -36.27 15.64 31.89
N TRP A 516 -36.15 15.06 33.08
CA TRP A 516 -36.01 15.81 34.33
C TRP A 516 -34.76 16.69 34.33
N LEU A 517 -33.62 16.18 33.84
CA LEU A 517 -32.38 16.94 33.71
C LEU A 517 -32.45 18.02 32.63
N TYR A 518 -33.14 17.74 31.52
CA TYR A 518 -33.24 18.65 30.37
C TYR A 518 -34.18 19.83 30.61
N ARG A 519 -35.34 19.62 31.26
CA ARG A 519 -36.33 20.67 31.53
C ARG A 519 -35.77 21.96 32.17
N PRO A 520 -34.96 21.91 33.24
CA PRO A 520 -34.40 23.14 33.84
C PRO A 520 -33.41 23.84 32.91
N LEU A 521 -32.58 23.07 32.19
CA LEU A 521 -31.62 23.60 31.22
C LEU A 521 -32.32 24.32 30.05
N LEU A 522 -33.40 23.72 29.53
CA LEU A 522 -34.19 24.33 28.47
C LEU A 522 -34.92 25.60 28.95
N ARG A 523 -35.48 25.60 30.17
CA ARG A 523 -36.10 26.82 30.74
C ARG A 523 -35.09 27.95 30.89
N ALA A 524 -33.90 27.66 31.41
CA ALA A 524 -32.82 28.64 31.52
C ALA A 524 -32.41 29.19 30.14
N CYS A 525 -32.33 28.30 29.14
CA CYS A 525 -32.02 28.65 27.76
C CYS A 525 -33.06 29.60 27.14
N LEU A 526 -34.35 29.29 27.29
CA LEU A 526 -35.44 30.11 26.76
C LEU A 526 -35.65 31.44 27.52
N TRP A 527 -35.20 31.51 28.78
CA TRP A 527 -35.27 32.74 29.57
C TRP A 527 -34.22 33.78 29.13
N LYS A 528 -33.00 33.34 28.79
CA LYS A 528 -31.91 34.21 28.29
C LYS A 528 -31.23 33.61 27.03
N PRO A 529 -31.89 33.65 25.86
CA PRO A 529 -31.39 32.99 24.64
C PRO A 529 -30.10 33.61 24.06
N TRP A 530 -29.79 34.86 24.40
CA TRP A 530 -28.52 35.49 23.97
C TRP A 530 -27.31 34.94 24.75
N LEU A 531 -27.50 34.59 26.03
CA LEU A 531 -26.45 34.05 26.89
C LEU A 531 -26.06 32.65 26.42
N THR A 532 -27.03 31.85 25.98
CA THR A 532 -26.77 30.51 25.44
C THR A 532 -26.04 30.55 24.09
N LEU A 533 -26.36 31.53 23.24
CA LEU A 533 -25.58 31.81 22.03
C LEU A 533 -24.15 32.22 22.35
N LEU A 534 -23.93 33.10 23.34
CA LEU A 534 -22.58 33.50 23.75
C LEU A 534 -21.76 32.31 24.27
N VAL A 535 -22.35 31.47 25.11
CA VAL A 535 -21.70 30.24 25.61
C VAL A 535 -21.38 29.29 24.46
N ALA A 536 -22.29 29.12 23.50
CA ALA A 536 -22.05 28.28 22.32
C ALA A 536 -20.88 28.81 21.48
N VAL A 537 -20.84 30.12 21.21
CA VAL A 537 -19.72 30.76 20.49
C VAL A 537 -18.41 30.61 21.26
N ALA A 538 -18.42 30.78 22.58
CA ALA A 538 -17.24 30.62 23.42
C ALA A 538 -16.70 29.18 23.40
N LEU A 539 -17.59 28.18 23.45
CA LEU A 539 -17.22 26.76 23.33
C LEU A 539 -16.71 26.39 21.93
N THR A 540 -17.26 26.98 20.86
CA THR A 540 -16.70 26.80 19.52
C THR A 540 -15.34 27.48 19.40
N ALA A 541 -15.18 28.69 19.94
CA ALA A 541 -13.90 29.40 19.94
C ALA A 541 -12.83 28.69 20.77
N SER A 542 -13.20 27.96 21.82
CA SER A 542 -12.25 27.19 22.63
C SER A 542 -11.53 26.10 21.83
N ALA A 543 -12.12 25.60 20.73
CA ALA A 543 -11.47 24.64 19.83
C ALA A 543 -10.25 25.21 19.10
N TYR A 544 -10.04 26.54 19.12
CA TYR A 544 -8.82 27.15 18.61
C TYR A 544 -7.57 26.71 19.38
N TYR A 545 -7.68 26.47 20.69
CA TYR A 545 -6.57 26.00 21.53
C TYR A 545 -6.04 24.62 21.10
N PRO A 546 -6.86 23.54 21.06
CA PRO A 546 -6.39 22.24 20.61
C PRO A 546 -5.94 22.27 19.13
N LEU A 547 -6.58 23.06 18.27
CA LEU A 547 -6.19 23.19 16.87
C LEU A 547 -4.75 23.70 16.68
N GLN A 548 -4.22 24.51 17.59
CA GLN A 548 -2.83 24.97 17.56
C GLN A 548 -1.81 23.91 18.03
N HIS A 549 -2.27 22.90 18.78
CA HIS A 549 -1.40 21.90 19.43
C HIS A 549 -1.47 20.53 18.75
N ILE A 550 -2.45 20.28 17.89
CA ILE A 550 -2.54 19.04 17.11
C ILE A 550 -1.49 19.08 15.99
N GLY A 551 -0.62 18.07 15.93
CA GLY A 551 0.36 17.89 14.86
C GLY A 551 -0.27 17.44 13.54
N SER A 552 0.54 17.28 12.51
CA SER A 552 0.09 16.85 11.18
C SER A 552 0.83 15.60 10.70
N GLU A 553 0.08 14.62 10.20
CA GLU A 553 0.61 13.40 9.61
C GLU A 553 -0.19 13.04 8.35
N PHE A 554 0.39 12.27 7.43
CA PHE A 554 -0.35 11.82 6.25
C PHE A 554 -1.40 10.77 6.64
N MET A 555 -0.95 9.64 7.16
CA MET A 555 -1.79 8.57 7.68
C MET A 555 -1.15 7.96 8.92
N PRO A 556 -1.95 7.39 9.83
CA PRO A 556 -1.41 6.62 10.93
C PRO A 556 -0.74 5.34 10.46
N GLU A 557 0.20 4.86 11.25
CA GLU A 557 0.88 3.60 10.95
C GLU A 557 -0.08 2.43 11.14
N LEU A 558 -0.27 1.64 10.08
CA LEU A 558 -1.04 0.41 10.13
C LEU A 558 -0.11 -0.71 10.59
N GLU A 559 -0.38 -1.34 11.74
CA GLU A 559 0.42 -2.48 12.20
C GLU A 559 0.09 -3.76 11.40
N GLU A 560 1.03 -4.19 10.56
CA GLU A 560 0.95 -5.38 9.69
C GLU A 560 1.23 -6.69 10.47
N GLY A 561 1.91 -6.59 11.61
CA GLY A 561 2.29 -7.73 12.44
C GLY A 561 3.65 -8.34 12.12
N ASP A 562 4.21 -8.03 10.94
CA ASP A 562 5.57 -8.38 10.54
C ASP A 562 6.42 -7.12 10.35
N LEU A 563 7.73 -7.26 10.41
CA LEU A 563 8.68 -6.14 10.30
C LEU A 563 9.67 -6.39 9.16
N LEU A 564 10.10 -5.31 8.52
CA LEU A 564 11.15 -5.33 7.51
C LEU A 564 12.32 -4.47 8.02
N TYR A 565 13.51 -5.05 8.07
CA TYR A 565 14.74 -4.37 8.43
C TYR A 565 15.51 -4.01 7.16
N MET A 566 15.66 -2.71 6.88
CA MET A 566 16.24 -2.19 5.63
C MET A 566 17.43 -1.25 5.84
N PRO A 567 18.51 -1.70 6.50
CA PRO A 567 19.62 -0.83 6.78
C PRO A 567 20.36 -0.45 5.49
N THR A 568 21.06 0.68 5.53
CA THR A 568 21.89 1.15 4.42
C THR A 568 23.33 1.27 4.87
N THR A 569 24.26 0.77 4.05
CA THR A 569 25.69 0.96 4.24
C THR A 569 26.31 1.77 3.11
N LEU A 570 27.57 2.17 3.29
CA LEU A 570 28.30 2.95 2.29
C LEU A 570 28.62 2.09 1.04
N PRO A 571 28.70 2.71 -0.15
CA PRO A 571 29.12 2.02 -1.36
C PRO A 571 30.50 1.37 -1.28
N GLY A 572 30.69 0.32 -2.10
CA GLY A 572 31.96 -0.40 -2.20
C GLY A 572 32.10 -1.63 -1.31
N VAL A 573 31.04 -2.03 -0.58
CA VAL A 573 31.01 -3.30 0.14
C VAL A 573 31.14 -4.48 -0.83
N SER A 574 32.01 -5.45 -0.50
CA SER A 574 32.15 -6.67 -1.29
C SER A 574 31.02 -7.65 -0.96
N ILE A 575 30.66 -8.51 -1.92
CA ILE A 575 29.62 -9.53 -1.72
C ILE A 575 29.89 -10.43 -0.50
N GLY A 576 31.16 -10.78 -0.25
CA GLY A 576 31.54 -11.60 0.90
C GLY A 576 31.41 -10.85 2.23
N LYS A 577 31.72 -9.55 2.27
CA LYS A 577 31.52 -8.76 3.49
C LYS A 577 30.05 -8.46 3.74
N ALA A 578 29.28 -8.22 2.68
CA ALA A 578 27.83 -8.04 2.78
C ALA A 578 27.13 -9.32 3.27
N GLN A 579 27.60 -10.50 2.83
CA GLN A 579 27.17 -11.80 3.37
C GLN A 579 27.43 -11.91 4.88
N GLU A 580 28.64 -11.56 5.32
CA GLU A 580 29.01 -11.61 6.72
C GLU A 580 28.15 -10.67 7.57
N LEU A 581 27.90 -9.45 7.07
CA LEU A 581 27.02 -8.48 7.72
C LEU A 581 25.59 -9.01 7.84
N LEU A 582 25.04 -9.61 6.79
CA LEU A 582 23.70 -10.20 6.79
C LEU A 582 23.54 -11.27 7.87
N ILE A 583 24.44 -12.26 7.88
CA ILE A 583 24.41 -13.34 8.87
C ILE A 583 24.53 -12.78 10.30
N GLN A 584 25.40 -11.78 10.50
CA GLN A 584 25.58 -11.16 11.81
C GLN A 584 24.35 -10.37 12.26
N THR A 585 23.71 -9.59 11.37
CA THR A 585 22.50 -8.85 11.70
C THR A 585 21.34 -9.80 11.97
N ASP A 586 21.16 -10.83 11.14
CA ASP A 586 20.03 -11.74 11.25
C ASP A 586 20.12 -12.58 12.52
N ARG A 587 21.33 -13.03 12.88
CA ARG A 587 21.57 -13.70 14.16
C ARG A 587 21.22 -12.82 15.36
N LEU A 588 21.56 -11.52 15.32
CA LEU A 588 21.22 -10.58 16.38
C LEU A 588 19.71 -10.35 16.48
N ILE A 589 19.03 -10.19 15.35
CA ILE A 589 17.56 -10.07 15.31
C ILE A 589 16.92 -11.33 15.92
N LYS A 590 17.42 -12.51 15.55
CA LYS A 590 16.91 -13.80 16.00
C LYS A 590 17.08 -14.05 17.51
N THR A 591 17.94 -13.29 18.20
CA THR A 591 18.11 -13.42 19.66
C THR A 591 16.89 -12.96 20.47
N LEU A 592 16.02 -12.11 19.90
CA LEU A 592 14.84 -11.64 20.60
C LEU A 592 13.72 -12.68 20.61
N PRO A 593 13.06 -12.93 21.76
CA PRO A 593 12.09 -14.02 21.90
C PRO A 593 10.80 -13.80 21.11
N GLU A 594 10.44 -12.54 20.80
CA GLU A 594 9.28 -12.19 19.96
C GLU A 594 9.46 -12.56 18.48
N VAL A 595 10.70 -12.78 18.03
CA VAL A 595 11.00 -13.06 16.61
C VAL A 595 10.84 -14.55 16.32
N GLU A 596 9.90 -14.90 15.45
CA GLU A 596 9.67 -16.27 15.01
C GLU A 596 10.66 -16.69 13.93
N ARG A 597 10.89 -15.85 12.91
CA ARG A 597 11.88 -16.11 11.85
C ARG A 597 12.52 -14.84 11.33
N VAL A 598 13.72 -15.00 10.79
CA VAL A 598 14.49 -13.94 10.14
C VAL A 598 14.91 -14.42 8.77
N PHE A 599 14.42 -13.79 7.71
CA PHE A 599 14.79 -14.11 6.34
C PHE A 599 15.52 -12.91 5.73
N GLY A 600 16.84 -13.00 5.74
CA GLY A 600 17.72 -11.95 5.26
C GLY A 600 17.93 -12.00 3.77
N LYS A 601 17.94 -10.83 3.13
CA LYS A 601 18.38 -10.66 1.75
C LYS A 601 19.38 -9.51 1.64
N VAL A 602 20.51 -9.75 0.98
CA VAL A 602 21.42 -8.68 0.51
C VAL A 602 21.31 -8.59 -1.00
N GLY A 603 21.24 -7.38 -1.54
CA GLY A 603 21.07 -7.19 -2.97
C GLY A 603 19.68 -7.65 -3.40
N ARG A 604 19.58 -8.21 -4.60
CA ARG A 604 18.30 -8.42 -5.28
C ARG A 604 17.99 -9.88 -5.61
N ALA A 605 16.70 -10.18 -5.68
CA ALA A 605 16.16 -11.38 -6.30
C ALA A 605 16.18 -11.29 -7.84
N GLU A 606 16.03 -12.42 -8.53
CA GLU A 606 15.96 -12.51 -9.99
C GLU A 606 14.58 -12.09 -10.52
N THR A 607 14.23 -10.82 -10.35
CA THR A 607 12.99 -10.18 -10.86
C THR A 607 13.26 -8.73 -11.24
N ALA A 608 12.37 -8.15 -12.05
CA ALA A 608 12.39 -6.71 -12.34
C ALA A 608 11.79 -5.87 -11.19
N THR A 609 11.04 -6.49 -10.27
CA THR A 609 10.42 -5.81 -9.12
C THR A 609 11.41 -5.49 -7.99
N ASP A 610 12.66 -5.95 -8.10
CA ASP A 610 13.70 -5.79 -7.07
C ASP A 610 14.98 -5.11 -7.62
N PRO A 611 15.11 -3.79 -7.49
CA PRO A 611 16.31 -3.05 -7.85
C PRO A 611 17.30 -2.92 -6.69
N ALA A 612 17.29 -3.80 -5.68
CA ALA A 612 18.14 -3.65 -4.51
C ALA A 612 19.65 -3.77 -4.84
N PRO A 613 20.49 -2.77 -4.49
CA PRO A 613 21.94 -2.87 -4.60
C PRO A 613 22.53 -3.70 -3.44
N LEU A 614 23.79 -4.13 -3.59
CA LEU A 614 24.51 -4.87 -2.52
C LEU A 614 24.75 -4.06 -1.23
N THR A 615 24.57 -2.74 -1.29
CA THR A 615 24.67 -1.85 -0.13
C THR A 615 23.39 -1.80 0.70
N MET A 616 22.32 -2.44 0.21
CA MET A 616 21.04 -2.53 0.87
C MET A 616 20.77 -3.96 1.29
N ILE A 617 20.42 -4.10 2.57
CA ILE A 617 19.90 -5.32 3.14
C ILE A 617 18.39 -5.16 3.26
N GLU A 618 17.66 -6.22 3.00
CA GLU A 618 16.23 -6.32 3.30
C GLU A 618 16.03 -7.64 4.05
N THR A 619 15.82 -7.55 5.35
CA THR A 619 15.54 -8.72 6.18
C THR A 619 14.07 -8.71 6.57
N THR A 620 13.32 -9.71 6.12
CA THR A 620 11.93 -9.94 6.52
C THR A 620 11.90 -10.65 7.86
N ILE A 621 11.24 -10.04 8.85
CA ILE A 621 11.17 -10.51 10.23
C ILE A 621 9.73 -10.92 10.52
N LEU A 622 9.52 -12.23 10.64
CA LEU A 622 8.25 -12.81 11.06
C LEU A 622 8.18 -12.77 12.59
N LEU A 623 7.19 -12.08 13.14
CA LEU A 623 6.99 -12.00 14.59
C LEU A 623 6.01 -13.08 15.05
N LYS A 624 6.23 -13.58 16.27
CA LYS A 624 5.29 -14.48 16.93
C LYS A 624 3.94 -13.78 17.17
N PRO A 625 2.86 -14.54 17.35
CA PRO A 625 1.58 -13.98 17.80
C PRO A 625 1.75 -13.10 19.05
N LYS A 626 1.08 -11.94 19.09
CA LYS A 626 1.20 -10.98 20.19
C LYS A 626 0.90 -11.57 21.57
N SER A 627 0.10 -12.64 21.64
CA SER A 627 -0.19 -13.38 22.88
C SER A 627 1.04 -14.07 23.50
N GLU A 628 2.09 -14.31 22.72
CA GLU A 628 3.33 -14.95 23.14
C GLU A 628 4.44 -13.95 23.48
N TRP A 629 4.16 -12.65 23.37
CA TRP A 629 5.14 -11.61 23.66
C TRP A 629 5.35 -11.45 25.16
N ARG A 630 6.52 -10.96 25.56
CA ARG A 630 6.78 -10.60 26.96
C ARG A 630 5.75 -9.57 27.46
N GLU A 631 5.38 -9.65 28.73
CA GLU A 631 4.37 -8.74 29.31
C GLU A 631 4.75 -7.26 29.13
N GLY A 632 3.79 -6.44 28.72
CA GLY A 632 3.97 -5.00 28.51
C GLY A 632 4.79 -4.63 27.27
N MET A 633 5.15 -5.61 26.41
CA MET A 633 5.77 -5.35 25.11
C MET A 633 4.77 -4.75 24.13
N THR A 634 5.30 -3.86 23.30
CA THR A 634 4.58 -3.23 22.18
C THR A 634 5.51 -3.23 20.98
N LEU A 635 4.96 -3.09 19.77
CA LEU A 635 5.78 -3.08 18.56
C LEU A 635 6.84 -1.97 18.62
N LYS A 636 6.46 -0.77 19.11
CA LYS A 636 7.39 0.34 19.31
C LYS A 636 8.54 0.00 20.27
N LYS A 637 8.25 -0.63 21.42
CA LYS A 637 9.29 -1.08 22.36
C LYS A 637 10.19 -2.16 21.75
N LEU A 638 9.61 -3.08 20.97
CA LEU A 638 10.36 -4.12 20.28
C LEU A 638 11.31 -3.52 19.24
N ILE A 639 10.86 -2.56 18.44
CA ILE A 639 11.71 -1.82 17.49
C ILE A 639 12.83 -1.08 18.23
N GLU A 640 12.55 -0.44 19.36
CA GLU A 640 13.58 0.22 20.17
C GLU A 640 14.62 -0.77 20.73
N GLU A 641 14.21 -1.98 21.11
CA GLU A 641 15.11 -3.05 21.58
C GLU A 641 15.92 -3.65 20.44
N LEU A 642 15.30 -3.88 19.27
CA LEU A 642 15.95 -4.29 18.03
C LEU A 642 17.01 -3.27 17.60
N ASP A 643 16.66 -1.98 17.57
CA ASP A 643 17.58 -0.90 17.19
C ASP A 643 18.76 -0.75 18.17
N LYS A 644 18.55 -1.07 19.45
CA LYS A 644 19.62 -1.11 20.45
C LYS A 644 20.53 -2.33 20.28
N THR A 645 19.96 -3.48 19.92
CA THR A 645 20.66 -4.77 19.81
C THR A 645 21.47 -4.87 18.52
N VAL A 646 20.86 -4.49 17.40
CA VAL A 646 21.46 -4.59 16.06
C VAL A 646 22.22 -3.30 15.77
N LYS A 647 23.45 -3.18 16.25
CA LYS A 647 24.30 -1.99 16.01
C LYS A 647 25.63 -2.38 15.39
N PHE A 648 25.87 -1.87 14.18
CA PHE A 648 27.13 -2.05 13.46
C PHE A 648 27.73 -0.71 13.01
N PRO A 649 29.06 -0.53 13.09
CA PRO A 649 29.72 0.63 12.52
C PRO A 649 29.48 0.74 11.01
N GLY A 650 29.06 1.91 10.54
CA GLY A 650 28.83 2.17 9.11
C GLY A 650 27.57 1.53 8.54
N LEU A 651 26.65 1.05 9.39
CA LEU A 651 25.34 0.56 9.03
C LEU A 651 24.28 1.45 9.69
N THR A 652 23.43 2.08 8.88
CA THR A 652 22.32 2.91 9.40
C THR A 652 21.04 2.09 9.35
N ASN A 653 20.48 1.78 10.52
CA ASN A 653 19.28 0.98 10.66
C ASN A 653 18.04 1.72 10.14
N ALA A 654 17.11 0.96 9.58
CA ALA A 654 15.76 1.41 9.29
C ALA A 654 14.79 0.25 9.54
N TRP A 655 13.79 0.48 10.40
CA TRP A 655 12.79 -0.51 10.78
C TRP A 655 11.45 -0.07 10.25
N VAL A 656 10.90 -0.81 9.31
CA VAL A 656 9.72 -0.41 8.55
C VAL A 656 8.80 -1.61 8.36
N GLN A 657 7.58 -1.38 7.86
CA GLN A 657 6.61 -2.46 7.66
C GLN A 657 6.58 -2.87 6.17
N PRO A 658 6.45 -4.17 5.84
CA PRO A 658 6.61 -4.64 4.46
C PRO A 658 5.72 -3.93 3.43
N ILE A 659 4.39 -3.92 3.61
CA ILE A 659 3.45 -3.39 2.64
C ILE A 659 3.58 -1.87 2.53
N LYS A 660 3.61 -1.16 3.68
CA LYS A 660 3.83 0.29 3.71
C LYS A 660 5.07 0.70 2.93
N THR A 661 6.20 0.04 3.18
CA THR A 661 7.48 0.40 2.56
C THR A 661 7.47 0.17 1.06
N ARG A 662 6.88 -0.94 0.60
CA ARG A 662 6.77 -1.22 -0.83
C ARG A 662 5.89 -0.20 -1.54
N ILE A 663 4.82 0.28 -0.90
CA ILE A 663 3.97 1.35 -1.43
C ILE A 663 4.74 2.68 -1.47
N ASP A 664 5.42 3.06 -0.39
CA ASP A 664 6.18 4.32 -0.32
C ASP A 664 7.31 4.36 -1.37
N MET A 665 8.04 3.26 -1.54
CA MET A 665 9.08 3.10 -2.56
C MET A 665 8.52 3.12 -3.98
N LEU A 666 7.36 2.50 -4.21
CA LEU A 666 6.71 2.51 -5.51
C LEU A 666 6.32 3.94 -5.90
N ALA A 667 5.64 4.65 -4.99
CA ALA A 667 4.98 5.89 -5.33
C ALA A 667 5.93 7.10 -5.30
N THR A 668 6.86 7.22 -4.34
CA THR A 668 7.83 8.34 -4.30
C THR A 668 9.26 7.98 -4.68
N GLY A 669 9.63 6.70 -4.60
CA GLY A 669 11.01 6.22 -4.67
C GLY A 669 11.74 6.26 -3.32
N ILE A 670 11.18 6.94 -2.31
CA ILE A 670 11.80 7.12 -1.00
C ILE A 670 11.23 6.10 -0.02
N LYS A 671 12.12 5.47 0.77
CA LYS A 671 11.73 4.47 1.79
C LYS A 671 11.48 5.04 3.19
N THR A 672 11.89 6.28 3.44
CA THR A 672 11.69 6.99 4.71
C THR A 672 10.52 7.98 4.62
N PRO A 673 9.91 8.38 5.76
CA PRO A 673 8.78 9.31 5.75
C PRO A 673 9.08 10.64 5.05
N VAL A 674 10.32 11.14 5.19
CA VAL A 674 10.83 12.33 4.51
C VAL A 674 11.99 11.95 3.61
N GLY A 675 11.97 12.47 2.38
CA GLY A 675 13.09 12.38 1.45
C GLY A 675 13.41 13.74 0.83
N VAL A 676 14.68 13.96 0.53
CA VAL A 676 15.14 15.13 -0.23
C VAL A 676 15.81 14.66 -1.51
N LYS A 677 15.29 15.07 -2.66
CA LYS A 677 15.81 14.77 -3.99
C LYS A 677 16.64 15.94 -4.51
N VAL A 678 17.89 15.70 -4.84
CA VAL A 678 18.81 16.69 -5.41
C VAL A 678 19.05 16.34 -6.87
N SER A 679 18.51 17.15 -7.78
CA SER A 679 18.66 16.92 -9.22
C SER A 679 19.63 17.91 -9.84
N GLY A 680 20.47 17.45 -10.78
CA GLY A 680 21.48 18.27 -11.43
C GLY A 680 22.22 17.54 -12.56
N PRO A 681 23.13 18.21 -13.28
CA PRO A 681 23.88 17.61 -14.39
C PRO A 681 25.16 16.86 -13.98
N ASP A 682 25.70 17.09 -12.77
CA ASP A 682 26.94 16.44 -12.29
C ASP A 682 26.73 15.77 -10.92
N LEU A 683 27.10 14.48 -10.83
CA LEU A 683 26.97 13.64 -9.64
C LEU A 683 27.87 14.10 -8.50
N GLN A 684 29.08 14.61 -8.78
CA GLN A 684 29.98 15.04 -7.70
C GLN A 684 29.42 16.25 -6.95
N GLN A 685 28.84 17.21 -7.69
CA GLN A 685 28.16 18.34 -7.07
C GLN A 685 26.86 17.93 -6.36
N ILE A 686 26.11 16.96 -6.88
CA ILE A 686 24.95 16.37 -6.18
C ILE A 686 25.38 15.78 -4.83
N GLU A 687 26.48 15.02 -4.80
CA GLU A 687 27.02 14.43 -3.57
C GLU A 687 27.42 15.50 -2.54
N LYS A 688 28.07 16.58 -2.99
CA LYS A 688 28.42 17.72 -2.10
C LYS A 688 27.19 18.35 -1.46
N ILE A 689 26.12 18.56 -2.25
CA ILE A 689 24.86 19.11 -1.72
C ILE A 689 24.22 18.10 -0.74
N GLY A 690 24.25 16.80 -1.04
CA GLY A 690 23.81 15.75 -0.13
C GLY A 690 24.56 15.77 1.21
N ALA A 691 25.89 15.85 1.19
CA ALA A 691 26.69 15.95 2.42
C ALA A 691 26.38 17.22 3.23
N GLN A 692 26.08 18.34 2.57
CA GLN A 692 25.61 19.55 3.23
C GLN A 692 24.22 19.34 3.86
N LEU A 693 23.30 18.68 3.15
CA LEU A 693 21.97 18.33 3.68
C LEU A 693 22.09 17.45 4.92
N GLU A 694 22.97 16.44 4.93
CA GLU A 694 23.22 15.62 6.13
C GLU A 694 23.65 16.47 7.32
N SER A 695 24.60 17.39 7.13
CA SER A 695 25.09 18.24 8.21
C SER A 695 24.00 19.18 8.74
N VAL A 696 23.20 19.77 7.85
CA VAL A 696 22.17 20.75 8.21
C VAL A 696 20.97 20.09 8.87
N LEU A 697 20.49 18.97 8.31
CA LEU A 697 19.28 18.30 8.80
C LEU A 697 19.52 17.54 10.11
N LYS A 698 20.76 17.12 10.39
CA LYS A 698 21.10 16.47 11.65
C LYS A 698 20.84 17.34 12.88
N ASP A 699 20.97 18.65 12.75
CA ASP A 699 20.77 19.62 13.84
C ASP A 699 19.31 20.07 13.98
N VAL A 700 18.42 19.63 13.07
CA VAL A 700 16.99 19.92 13.16
C VAL A 700 16.37 19.06 14.26
N GLU A 701 15.60 19.71 15.15
CA GLU A 701 14.91 19.01 16.23
C GLU A 701 13.95 17.95 15.68
N GLY A 702 14.03 16.74 16.25
CA GLY A 702 13.20 15.61 15.84
C GLY A 702 13.77 14.75 14.72
N THR A 703 14.97 15.06 14.20
CA THR A 703 15.72 14.18 13.32
C THR A 703 16.21 12.93 14.08
N ALA A 704 15.80 11.74 13.66
CA ALA A 704 16.30 10.47 14.20
C ALA A 704 17.58 10.04 13.47
N SER A 705 17.55 10.07 12.14
CA SER A 705 18.71 9.78 11.29
C SER A 705 18.57 10.47 9.95
N VAL A 706 19.70 10.87 9.36
CA VAL A 706 19.77 11.44 8.01
C VAL A 706 20.94 10.80 7.29
N ILE A 707 20.70 10.32 6.08
CA ILE A 707 21.73 9.78 5.22
C ILE A 707 21.43 10.11 3.76
N SER A 708 22.37 10.79 3.12
CA SER A 708 22.42 11.03 1.69
C SER A 708 23.21 9.93 1.01
N GLU A 709 22.69 9.48 -0.13
CA GLU A 709 23.40 8.52 -0.94
C GLU A 709 24.71 9.10 -1.47
N ARG A 710 25.78 8.31 -1.39
CA ARG A 710 27.07 8.63 -2.00
C ARG A 710 27.03 8.26 -3.47
N VAL A 711 26.52 9.18 -4.28
CA VAL A 711 26.28 8.96 -5.72
C VAL A 711 27.57 8.74 -6.52
N SER A 712 28.75 9.08 -5.98
CA SER A 712 30.05 8.89 -6.62
C SER A 712 31.04 8.05 -5.79
N GLY A 713 30.56 7.31 -4.77
CA GLY A 713 31.41 6.55 -3.83
C GLY A 713 31.81 5.12 -4.25
N GLY A 714 31.58 4.73 -5.49
CA GLY A 714 31.95 3.42 -6.04
C GLY A 714 33.44 3.32 -6.36
N ARG A 715 34.03 2.14 -6.21
CA ARG A 715 35.47 1.91 -6.42
C ARG A 715 35.71 1.23 -7.77
N TYR A 716 36.59 1.81 -8.58
CA TYR A 716 36.91 1.35 -9.93
C TYR A 716 38.40 1.06 -10.09
N ILE A 717 38.68 0.06 -10.94
CA ILE A 717 40.00 -0.11 -11.56
C ILE A 717 39.81 0.25 -13.03
N GLU A 718 40.24 1.45 -13.39
CA GLU A 718 40.13 1.96 -14.75
C GLU A 718 41.33 1.50 -15.56
N ILE A 719 41.05 0.85 -16.70
CA ILE A 719 42.06 0.38 -17.66
C ILE A 719 41.87 1.19 -18.93
N THR A 720 42.79 2.11 -19.21
CA THR A 720 42.72 3.01 -20.36
C THR A 720 43.66 2.51 -21.47
N PRO A 721 43.15 1.99 -22.60
CA PRO A 721 44.00 1.51 -23.69
C PRO A 721 44.77 2.65 -24.36
N ARG A 722 46.08 2.48 -24.52
CA ARG A 722 46.95 3.40 -25.26
C ARG A 722 46.95 3.01 -26.73
N ARG A 723 46.12 3.71 -27.53
CA ARG A 723 45.92 3.44 -28.97
C ARG A 723 47.23 3.32 -29.75
N GLU A 724 48.15 4.25 -29.57
CA GLU A 724 49.43 4.24 -30.29
C GLU A 724 50.33 3.06 -29.90
N ALA A 725 50.34 2.67 -28.62
CA ALA A 725 51.10 1.52 -28.16
C ALA A 725 50.47 0.21 -28.65
N ALA A 726 49.14 0.09 -28.60
CA ALA A 726 48.39 -1.05 -29.12
C ALA A 726 48.61 -1.24 -30.63
N ALA A 727 48.61 -0.15 -31.41
CA ALA A 727 48.82 -0.19 -32.85
C ALA A 727 50.19 -0.76 -33.25
N ARG A 728 51.25 -0.55 -32.46
CA ARG A 728 52.58 -1.15 -32.70
C ARG A 728 52.58 -2.68 -32.68
N TYR A 729 51.58 -3.26 -32.03
CA TYR A 729 51.39 -4.70 -31.92
C TYR A 729 50.22 -5.22 -32.76
N GLY A 730 49.65 -4.39 -33.64
CA GLY A 730 48.50 -4.74 -34.46
C GLY A 730 47.22 -4.97 -33.67
N LEU A 731 47.11 -4.42 -32.46
CA LEU A 731 45.96 -4.58 -31.58
C LEU A 731 44.99 -3.41 -31.74
N ASN A 732 43.71 -3.73 -31.87
CA ASN A 732 42.62 -2.77 -31.71
C ASN A 732 42.19 -2.72 -30.24
N ILE A 733 41.43 -1.68 -29.87
CA ILE A 733 40.83 -1.55 -28.53
C ILE A 733 39.92 -2.73 -28.23
N ALA A 734 39.18 -3.21 -29.23
CA ALA A 734 38.30 -4.37 -29.09
C ALA A 734 39.05 -5.63 -28.64
N ASP A 735 40.29 -5.83 -29.09
CA ASP A 735 41.11 -6.98 -28.69
C ASP A 735 41.50 -6.88 -27.21
N ILE A 736 41.88 -5.69 -26.78
CA ILE A 736 42.21 -5.39 -25.37
C ILE A 736 40.97 -5.55 -24.48
N GLN A 737 39.81 -5.02 -24.90
CA GLN A 737 38.56 -5.13 -24.15
C GLN A 737 38.04 -6.58 -24.09
N THR A 738 38.21 -7.35 -25.16
CA THR A 738 37.87 -8.78 -25.19
C THR A 738 38.74 -9.55 -24.20
N LEU A 739 40.04 -9.26 -24.14
CA LEU A 739 40.91 -9.82 -23.11
C LEU A 739 40.40 -9.46 -21.70
N ILE A 740 40.12 -8.19 -21.41
CA ILE A 740 39.69 -7.75 -20.08
C ILE A 740 38.36 -8.44 -19.68
N SER A 741 37.36 -8.42 -20.56
CA SER A 741 36.03 -8.97 -20.29
C SER A 741 36.05 -10.49 -20.08
N SER A 742 36.84 -11.23 -20.86
CA SER A 742 36.98 -12.68 -20.70
C SER A 742 38.02 -13.04 -19.63
N ALA A 743 39.29 -12.68 -19.80
CA ALA A 743 40.37 -13.08 -18.90
C ALA A 743 40.17 -12.61 -17.44
N VAL A 744 39.76 -11.35 -17.24
CA VAL A 744 39.57 -10.77 -15.90
C VAL A 744 38.12 -10.92 -15.45
N GLY A 745 37.17 -10.49 -16.28
CA GLY A 745 35.73 -10.46 -15.96
C GLY A 745 35.10 -11.85 -15.84
N GLY A 746 35.51 -12.80 -16.68
CA GLY A 746 34.87 -14.11 -16.77
C GLY A 746 33.56 -14.06 -17.55
N SER A 747 33.56 -13.43 -18.72
CA SER A 747 32.39 -13.31 -19.60
C SER A 747 31.79 -14.69 -19.93
N ASN A 748 30.46 -14.80 -19.88
CA ASN A 748 29.75 -15.96 -20.38
C ASN A 748 29.92 -16.04 -21.92
N VAL A 749 30.27 -17.23 -22.41
CA VAL A 749 30.60 -17.49 -23.82
C VAL A 749 29.46 -18.19 -24.55
N THR A 750 28.89 -19.20 -23.89
CA THR A 750 27.72 -19.99 -24.36
C THR A 750 27.03 -20.61 -23.12
N GLN A 751 26.02 -21.46 -23.30
CA GLN A 751 25.32 -22.16 -22.22
C GLN A 751 25.17 -23.66 -22.53
N THR A 752 25.30 -24.52 -21.53
CA THR A 752 24.97 -25.95 -21.67
C THR A 752 23.46 -26.14 -21.79
N VAL A 753 23.06 -27.22 -22.46
CA VAL A 753 21.66 -27.61 -22.68
C VAL A 753 21.47 -28.98 -22.02
N GLU A 754 21.01 -28.98 -20.76
CA GLU A 754 20.84 -30.17 -19.91
C GLU A 754 19.34 -30.45 -19.71
N GLY A 755 18.66 -30.90 -20.77
CA GLY A 755 17.21 -31.09 -20.76
C GLY A 755 16.47 -29.74 -20.74
N LEU A 756 15.79 -29.42 -19.64
CA LEU A 756 15.20 -28.09 -19.41
C LEU A 756 16.24 -27.10 -18.90
N GLU A 757 17.29 -27.57 -18.23
CA GLU A 757 18.25 -26.74 -17.53
C GLU A 757 19.24 -26.08 -18.49
N ARG A 758 19.59 -24.83 -18.19
CA ARG A 758 20.58 -24.05 -18.94
C ARG A 758 21.60 -23.44 -17.98
N TYR A 759 22.87 -23.79 -18.14
CA TYR A 759 23.95 -23.25 -17.30
C TYR A 759 24.99 -22.52 -18.12
N PRO A 760 25.47 -21.35 -17.66
CA PRO A 760 26.50 -20.60 -18.38
C PRO A 760 27.84 -21.34 -18.41
N ILE A 761 28.53 -21.26 -19.55
CA ILE A 761 29.95 -21.56 -19.70
C ILE A 761 30.69 -20.23 -19.76
N ASN A 762 31.63 -19.99 -18.85
CA ASN A 762 32.48 -18.80 -18.91
C ASN A 762 33.95 -19.13 -19.18
N LEU A 763 34.67 -18.11 -19.65
CA LEU A 763 36.08 -18.18 -19.97
C LEU A 763 36.83 -17.17 -19.10
N ARG A 764 37.87 -17.61 -18.36
CA ARG A 764 38.59 -16.73 -17.42
C ARG A 764 40.04 -17.17 -17.19
N TYR A 765 40.90 -16.26 -16.75
CA TYR A 765 42.22 -16.61 -16.24
C TYR A 765 42.19 -17.00 -14.74
N PRO A 766 43.20 -17.77 -14.28
CA PRO A 766 43.40 -18.09 -12.88
C PRO A 766 43.36 -16.86 -11.98
N ARG A 767 42.78 -17.00 -10.78
CA ARG A 767 42.60 -15.89 -9.83
C ARG A 767 43.90 -15.21 -9.44
N TYR A 768 44.99 -15.98 -9.31
CA TYR A 768 46.29 -15.47 -8.85
C TYR A 768 46.98 -14.51 -9.82
N LEU A 769 46.47 -14.35 -11.06
CA LEU A 769 46.97 -13.40 -12.07
C LEU A 769 46.18 -12.08 -12.12
N ARG A 770 45.14 -11.95 -11.30
CA ARG A 770 44.15 -10.87 -11.38
C ARG A 770 43.55 -10.51 -10.02
N ASP A 771 44.25 -10.84 -8.95
CA ASP A 771 43.92 -10.52 -7.57
C ASP A 771 44.47 -9.15 -7.13
N ASP A 772 45.46 -8.61 -7.85
CA ASP A 772 45.99 -7.27 -7.64
C ASP A 772 46.30 -6.53 -8.96
N ILE A 773 46.50 -5.22 -8.85
CA ILE A 773 46.69 -4.31 -9.99
C ILE A 773 48.04 -4.53 -10.68
N ASP A 774 49.09 -4.87 -9.93
CA ASP A 774 50.41 -5.05 -10.53
C ASP A 774 50.44 -6.31 -11.38
N LYS A 775 49.78 -7.38 -10.94
CA LYS A 775 49.55 -8.58 -11.76
C LYS A 775 48.64 -8.31 -12.95
N LEU A 776 47.64 -7.44 -12.83
CA LEU A 776 46.85 -7.02 -13.99
C LEU A 776 47.70 -6.28 -15.04
N LYS A 777 48.70 -5.50 -14.63
CA LYS A 777 49.66 -4.89 -15.57
C LYS A 777 50.55 -5.93 -16.24
N GLU A 778 50.94 -6.96 -15.51
CA GLU A 778 51.75 -8.08 -16.02
C GLU A 778 50.93 -9.11 -16.80
N LEU A 779 49.61 -8.95 -16.86
CA LEU A 779 48.70 -9.92 -17.45
C LEU A 779 49.10 -10.17 -18.92
N PRO A 780 49.44 -11.42 -19.27
CA PRO A 780 49.99 -11.73 -20.58
C PRO A 780 48.91 -11.60 -21.66
N LEU A 781 49.26 -10.88 -22.72
CA LEU A 781 48.46 -10.75 -23.94
C LEU A 781 49.26 -11.32 -25.12
N VAL A 782 48.65 -12.26 -25.84
CA VAL A 782 49.16 -12.79 -27.10
C VAL A 782 48.61 -11.94 -28.24
N THR A 783 49.50 -11.34 -29.02
CA THR A 783 49.14 -10.49 -30.17
C THR A 783 48.87 -11.32 -31.43
N PRO A 784 48.20 -10.78 -32.45
CA PRO A 784 47.98 -11.48 -33.72
C PRO A 784 49.28 -11.92 -34.44
N SER A 785 50.40 -11.25 -34.19
CA SER A 785 51.71 -11.64 -34.72
C SER A 785 52.40 -12.75 -33.91
N GLY A 786 51.75 -13.25 -32.86
CA GLY A 786 52.32 -14.21 -31.90
C GLY A 786 53.26 -13.59 -30.86
N ALA A 787 53.54 -12.28 -30.96
CA ALA A 787 54.33 -11.57 -29.96
C ALA A 787 53.58 -11.49 -28.62
N GLN A 788 54.34 -11.45 -27.53
CA GLN A 788 53.81 -11.47 -26.18
C GLN A 788 54.17 -10.19 -25.46
N ILE A 789 53.15 -9.55 -24.92
CA ILE A 789 53.31 -8.31 -24.18
C ILE A 789 52.46 -8.36 -22.91
N PRO A 790 52.95 -7.79 -21.80
CA PRO A 790 52.11 -7.56 -20.64
C PRO A 790 51.10 -6.45 -20.97
N LEU A 791 49.88 -6.55 -20.44
CA LEU A 791 48.80 -5.60 -20.69
C LEU A 791 49.20 -4.14 -20.36
N GLY A 792 50.06 -3.95 -19.36
CA GLY A 792 50.64 -2.65 -18.98
C GLY A 792 51.49 -1.97 -20.06
N LYS A 793 51.90 -2.66 -21.13
CA LYS A 793 52.57 -2.03 -22.28
C LYS A 793 51.60 -1.32 -23.22
N VAL A 794 50.32 -1.71 -23.21
CA VAL A 794 49.29 -1.21 -24.14
C VAL A 794 48.11 -0.56 -23.43
N ALA A 795 48.06 -0.56 -22.09
CA ALA A 795 47.05 0.13 -21.31
C ALA A 795 47.64 0.73 -20.02
N ASP A 796 47.02 1.80 -19.55
CA ASP A 796 47.31 2.42 -18.26
C ASP A 796 46.27 1.99 -17.22
N PHE A 797 46.66 1.92 -15.96
CA PHE A 797 45.83 1.42 -14.86
C PHE A 797 45.75 2.46 -13.75
N LYS A 798 44.53 2.80 -13.33
CA LYS A 798 44.28 3.73 -12.22
C LYS A 798 43.18 3.22 -11.32
N VAL A 799 43.33 3.43 -10.01
CA VAL A 799 42.22 3.27 -9.06
C VAL A 799 41.51 4.61 -8.99
N THR A 800 40.22 4.60 -9.29
CA THR A 800 39.40 5.80 -9.33
C THR A 800 38.10 5.58 -8.55
N GLU A 801 37.50 6.68 -8.09
CA GLU A 801 36.16 6.69 -7.55
C GLU A 801 35.18 7.09 -8.66
N GLY A 802 33.98 6.51 -8.62
CA GLY A 802 32.93 6.76 -9.61
C GLY A 802 31.58 6.29 -9.12
N PRO A 803 30.51 6.43 -9.91
CA PRO A 803 29.16 6.12 -9.44
C PRO A 803 28.96 4.61 -9.20
N PRO A 804 28.53 4.16 -8.01
CA PRO A 804 28.20 2.75 -7.78
C PRO A 804 26.87 2.37 -8.43
N ILE A 805 25.93 3.32 -8.45
CA ILE A 805 24.62 3.28 -9.10
C ILE A 805 24.31 4.71 -9.53
N ILE A 806 23.75 4.88 -10.72
CA ILE A 806 23.23 6.17 -11.18
C ILE A 806 21.71 6.10 -11.12
N LYS A 807 21.10 7.03 -10.41
CA LYS A 807 19.65 7.19 -10.37
C LYS A 807 19.27 8.39 -11.20
N THR A 808 18.25 8.22 -12.02
CA THR A 808 17.66 9.29 -12.81
C THR A 808 16.16 9.39 -12.57
N GLU A 809 15.65 10.61 -12.58
CA GLU A 809 14.21 10.88 -12.53
C GLU A 809 13.91 11.89 -13.63
N ASN A 810 13.00 11.52 -14.52
CA ASN A 810 12.68 12.25 -15.74
C ASN A 810 13.94 12.61 -16.57
N ALA A 811 14.80 11.61 -16.77
CA ALA A 811 16.08 11.71 -17.50
C ALA A 811 17.09 12.73 -16.91
N ARG A 812 16.90 13.16 -15.66
CA ARG A 812 17.88 14.00 -14.92
C ARG A 812 18.56 13.18 -13.84
N LEU A 813 19.88 13.36 -13.66
CA LEU A 813 20.62 12.72 -12.58
C LEU A 813 20.08 13.20 -11.22
N ASN A 814 19.97 12.27 -10.28
CA ASN A 814 19.33 12.52 -9.00
C ASN A 814 20.11 11.84 -7.86
N GLY A 815 20.24 12.54 -6.73
CA GLY A 815 20.74 11.99 -5.47
C GLY A 815 19.68 12.11 -4.39
N TRP A 816 19.49 11.05 -3.61
CA TRP A 816 18.45 11.01 -2.58
C TRP A 816 19.05 11.11 -1.18
N THR A 817 18.35 11.85 -0.32
CA THR A 817 18.63 11.95 1.11
C THR A 817 17.45 11.38 1.86
N PHE A 818 17.70 10.34 2.64
CA PHE A 818 16.72 9.67 3.48
C PHE A 818 16.75 10.31 4.87
N VAL A 819 15.58 10.67 5.37
CA VAL A 819 15.40 11.35 6.65
C VAL A 819 14.35 10.61 7.45
N ASP A 820 14.75 10.11 8.61
CA ASP A 820 13.85 9.52 9.59
C ASP A 820 13.59 10.50 10.75
N ILE A 821 12.36 10.55 11.22
CA ILE A 821 11.90 11.52 12.22
C ILE A 821 11.43 10.81 13.50
N ARG A 822 11.66 11.43 14.66
CA ARG A 822 11.28 10.86 15.96
C ARG A 822 10.80 11.95 16.91
N GLY A 823 9.62 11.73 17.49
CA GLY A 823 9.08 12.58 18.55
C GLY A 823 8.48 13.91 18.06
N VAL A 824 8.44 14.14 16.75
CA VAL A 824 7.86 15.34 16.11
C VAL A 824 6.91 14.94 14.99
N ASP A 825 5.93 15.78 14.68
CA ASP A 825 5.02 15.57 13.55
C ASP A 825 5.65 15.98 12.22
N LEU A 826 5.17 15.37 11.13
CA LEU A 826 5.75 15.50 9.79
C LEU A 826 5.72 16.95 9.30
N GLY A 827 4.60 17.66 9.47
CA GLY A 827 4.46 19.01 8.94
C GLY A 827 5.26 20.06 9.72
N SER A 828 5.35 19.95 11.04
CA SER A 828 6.20 20.85 11.85
C SER A 828 7.69 20.64 11.55
N TYR A 829 8.12 19.37 11.47
CA TYR A 829 9.49 19.02 11.10
C TYR A 829 9.88 19.62 9.74
N LEU A 830 9.01 19.47 8.74
CA LEU A 830 9.31 19.94 7.38
C LEU A 830 9.37 21.46 7.28
N LYS A 831 8.53 22.20 7.99
CA LYS A 831 8.63 23.66 8.03
C LYS A 831 9.97 24.11 8.60
N ALA A 832 10.42 23.47 9.68
CA ALA A 832 11.72 23.77 10.28
C ALA A 832 12.88 23.38 9.34
N ALA A 833 12.83 22.18 8.78
CA ALA A 833 13.84 21.65 7.88
C ALA A 833 13.96 22.45 6.58
N GLN A 834 12.83 22.84 5.95
CA GLN A 834 12.79 23.67 4.75
C GLN A 834 13.38 25.05 4.99
N ALA A 835 13.02 25.69 6.12
CA ALA A 835 13.57 26.99 6.49
C ALA A 835 15.09 26.90 6.68
N LYS A 836 15.57 25.88 7.39
CA LYS A 836 17.00 25.68 7.65
C LYS A 836 17.80 25.40 6.37
N VAL A 837 17.27 24.54 5.49
CA VAL A 837 17.89 24.23 4.19
C VAL A 837 17.95 25.47 3.29
N ALA A 838 16.89 26.28 3.26
CA ALA A 838 16.86 27.51 2.46
C ALA A 838 17.83 28.59 2.97
N GLU A 839 18.11 28.62 4.27
CA GLU A 839 19.06 29.55 4.89
C GLU A 839 20.52 29.12 4.66
N ASP A 840 20.83 27.83 4.90
CA ASP A 840 22.21 27.35 4.98
C ASP A 840 22.77 26.82 3.65
N ILE A 841 21.92 26.42 2.69
CA ILE A 841 22.35 25.79 1.43
C ILE A 841 22.10 26.71 0.23
N LYS A 842 23.17 27.15 -0.41
CA LYS A 842 23.12 27.91 -1.68
C LYS A 842 23.27 26.98 -2.88
N LEU A 843 22.24 26.91 -3.71
CA LEU A 843 22.23 26.05 -4.90
C LEU A 843 22.98 26.67 -6.09
N PRO A 844 23.88 25.92 -6.75
CA PRO A 844 24.47 26.32 -8.02
C PRO A 844 23.43 26.31 -9.17
N ALA A 845 23.74 26.99 -10.27
CA ALA A 845 22.89 27.00 -11.46
C ALA A 845 22.69 25.58 -12.03
N GLY A 846 21.45 25.23 -12.38
CA GLY A 846 21.09 23.92 -12.93
C GLY A 846 20.78 22.84 -11.88
N TYR A 847 20.87 23.16 -10.59
CA TYR A 847 20.52 22.26 -9.48
C TYR A 847 19.17 22.62 -8.86
N SER A 848 18.43 21.62 -8.40
CA SER A 848 17.15 21.80 -7.73
C SER A 848 17.00 20.82 -6.57
N ILE A 849 16.41 21.28 -5.47
CA ILE A 849 16.01 20.45 -4.34
C ILE A 849 14.49 20.29 -4.37
N ALA A 850 14.02 19.04 -4.33
CA ALA A 850 12.62 18.70 -4.16
C ALA A 850 12.43 17.85 -2.89
N TRP A 851 11.36 18.11 -2.16
CA TRP A 851 10.97 17.32 -0.99
C TRP A 851 9.99 16.24 -1.43
N ALA A 852 10.26 15.00 -1.06
CA ALA A 852 9.51 13.81 -1.43
C ALA A 852 9.21 12.94 -0.20
N GLY A 853 8.55 11.81 -0.40
CA GLY A 853 8.02 10.95 0.66
C GLY A 853 6.60 11.36 1.04
N GLN A 854 6.20 11.13 2.29
CA GLN A 854 4.82 11.36 2.75
C GLN A 854 4.37 12.82 2.69
N TYR A 855 5.33 13.76 2.63
CA TYR A 855 5.04 15.19 2.52
C TYR A 855 4.30 15.56 1.24
N GLU A 856 4.70 14.96 0.12
CA GLU A 856 4.11 15.25 -1.18
C GLU A 856 2.61 14.94 -1.16
N TYR A 857 2.24 13.83 -0.51
CA TYR A 857 0.85 13.44 -0.30
C TYR A 857 0.12 14.38 0.66
N LEU A 858 0.77 14.79 1.76
CA LEU A 858 0.18 15.71 2.71
C LEU A 858 -0.19 17.05 2.04
N LEU A 859 0.69 17.58 1.18
CA LEU A 859 0.41 18.80 0.41
C LEU A 859 -0.77 18.60 -0.56
N ARG A 860 -0.76 17.51 -1.32
CA ARG A 860 -1.83 17.18 -2.28
C ARG A 860 -3.19 17.06 -1.58
N VAL A 861 -3.24 16.30 -0.49
CA VAL A 861 -4.44 16.14 0.34
C VAL A 861 -4.90 17.50 0.87
N LYS A 862 -4.01 18.34 1.38
CA LYS A 862 -4.36 19.66 1.90
C LYS A 862 -5.04 20.51 0.81
N ASP A 863 -4.49 20.53 -0.40
CA ASP A 863 -5.05 21.28 -1.52
C ASP A 863 -6.42 20.74 -1.94
N LYS A 864 -6.62 19.42 -1.94
CA LYS A 864 -7.92 18.80 -2.21
C LYS A 864 -8.93 19.05 -1.09
N LEU A 865 -8.52 19.01 0.18
CA LEU A 865 -9.38 19.29 1.33
C LEU A 865 -9.88 20.74 1.34
N LEU A 866 -9.05 21.69 0.87
CA LEU A 866 -9.47 23.09 0.68
C LEU A 866 -10.65 23.22 -0.31
N LEU A 867 -10.82 22.26 -1.22
CA LEU A 867 -11.94 22.20 -2.16
C LEU A 867 -13.08 21.30 -1.67
N ALA A 868 -12.74 20.14 -1.08
CA ALA A 868 -13.71 19.16 -0.60
C ALA A 868 -14.55 19.68 0.58
N VAL A 869 -13.96 20.41 1.53
CA VAL A 869 -14.70 20.94 2.69
C VAL A 869 -15.77 21.96 2.28
N PRO A 870 -15.47 22.99 1.46
CA PRO A 870 -16.50 23.88 0.93
C PRO A 870 -17.56 23.15 0.10
N ALA A 871 -17.16 22.16 -0.71
CA ALA A 871 -18.10 21.35 -1.48
C ALA A 871 -19.08 20.59 -0.57
N THR A 872 -18.59 19.98 0.51
CA THR A 872 -19.43 19.31 1.53
C THR A 872 -20.43 20.28 2.14
N LEU A 873 -19.97 21.46 2.57
CA LEU A 873 -20.83 22.48 3.17
C LEU A 873 -21.88 23.00 2.19
N LEU A 874 -21.52 23.17 0.92
CA LEU A 874 -22.45 23.58 -0.14
C LEU A 874 -23.50 22.50 -0.41
N ILE A 875 -23.10 21.24 -0.53
CA ILE A 875 -24.02 20.10 -0.72
C ILE A 875 -25.00 20.01 0.45
N ILE A 876 -24.50 20.08 1.69
CA ILE A 876 -25.34 20.09 2.89
C ILE A 876 -26.32 21.28 2.84
N PHE A 877 -25.84 22.49 2.55
CA PHE A 877 -26.69 23.68 2.45
C PHE A 877 -27.80 23.53 1.40
N VAL A 878 -27.46 23.03 0.19
CA VAL A 878 -28.44 22.82 -0.89
C VAL A 878 -29.49 21.80 -0.49
N LEU A 879 -29.09 20.69 0.14
CA LEU A 879 -30.04 19.65 0.58
C LEU A 879 -30.94 20.14 1.73
N LEU A 880 -30.38 20.92 2.66
CA LEU A 880 -31.16 21.58 3.71
C LEU A 880 -32.15 22.58 3.11
N TYR A 881 -31.72 23.38 2.14
CA TYR A 881 -32.58 24.32 1.43
C TYR A 881 -33.69 23.59 0.66
N MET A 882 -33.41 22.44 0.01
CA MET A 882 -34.43 21.63 -0.64
C MET A 882 -35.43 21.03 0.36
N THR A 883 -34.97 20.67 1.55
CA THR A 883 -35.80 20.09 2.61
C THR A 883 -36.77 21.11 3.20
N PHE A 884 -36.26 22.30 3.56
CA PHE A 884 -37.02 23.33 4.25
C PHE A 884 -37.65 24.40 3.33
N ARG A 885 -37.14 24.53 2.11
CA ARG A 885 -37.46 25.63 1.17
C ARG A 885 -37.27 27.03 1.78
N SER A 886 -36.42 27.12 2.80
CA SER A 886 -36.14 28.33 3.57
C SER A 886 -34.64 28.48 3.79
N MET A 887 -34.09 29.61 3.33
CA MET A 887 -32.67 29.93 3.51
C MET A 887 -32.33 30.13 4.99
N VAL A 888 -33.25 30.70 5.77
CA VAL A 888 -33.02 30.94 7.20
C VAL A 888 -32.96 29.62 7.96
N GLU A 889 -33.89 28.71 7.71
CA GLU A 889 -33.91 27.40 8.39
C GLU A 889 -32.69 26.56 8.03
N ALA A 890 -32.27 26.58 6.76
CA ALA A 890 -31.02 25.95 6.32
C ALA A 890 -29.79 26.52 7.05
N LEU A 891 -29.68 27.85 7.17
CA LEU A 891 -28.58 28.50 7.89
C LEU A 891 -28.59 28.20 9.39
N VAL A 892 -29.77 28.12 10.02
CA VAL A 892 -29.89 27.76 11.45
C VAL A 892 -29.36 26.34 11.70
N VAL A 893 -29.63 25.40 10.79
CA VAL A 893 -29.05 24.05 10.87
C VAL A 893 -27.55 24.08 10.58
N MET A 894 -27.09 24.87 9.61
CA MET A 894 -25.65 25.01 9.33
C MET A 894 -24.85 25.54 10.53
N LEU A 895 -25.44 26.39 11.36
CA LEU A 895 -24.81 26.91 12.59
C LEU A 895 -24.49 25.83 13.62
N SER A 896 -25.08 24.63 13.54
CA SER A 896 -24.71 23.54 14.46
C SER A 896 -23.43 22.81 14.06
N LEU A 897 -22.96 22.93 12.82
CA LEU A 897 -21.77 22.23 12.33
C LEU A 897 -20.48 22.67 13.05
N PRO A 898 -20.15 23.98 13.17
CA PRO A 898 -18.93 24.42 13.86
C PRO A 898 -18.80 23.90 15.29
N PHE A 899 -19.92 23.70 15.98
CA PHE A 899 -19.92 23.15 17.33
C PHE A 899 -19.64 21.66 17.39
N ALA A 900 -20.21 20.89 16.45
CA ALA A 900 -19.88 19.48 16.30
C ALA A 900 -18.38 19.32 16.03
N LEU A 901 -17.83 20.12 15.11
CA LEU A 901 -16.40 20.14 14.81
C LEU A 901 -15.56 20.45 16.05
N ALA A 902 -15.96 21.44 16.86
CA ALA A 902 -15.26 21.78 18.10
C ALA A 902 -15.14 20.58 19.06
N GLY A 903 -16.21 19.82 19.28
CA GLY A 903 -16.15 18.62 20.12
C GLY A 903 -15.26 17.52 19.56
N GLY A 904 -15.27 17.32 18.24
CA GLY A 904 -14.36 16.39 17.57
C GLY A 904 -12.88 16.80 17.73
N ILE A 905 -12.56 18.09 17.55
CA ILE A 905 -11.19 18.61 17.70
C ILE A 905 -10.68 18.41 19.14
N TRP A 906 -11.50 18.73 20.14
CA TRP A 906 -11.14 18.51 21.55
C TRP A 906 -10.85 17.05 21.86
N PHE A 907 -11.65 16.13 21.31
CA PHE A 907 -11.49 14.71 21.54
C PHE A 907 -10.24 14.14 20.85
N VAL A 908 -9.97 14.55 19.61
CA VAL A 908 -8.73 14.23 18.89
C VAL A 908 -7.50 14.70 19.68
N TRP A 909 -7.53 15.93 20.20
CA TRP A 909 -6.46 16.46 21.04
C TRP A 909 -6.30 15.70 22.35
N TRP A 910 -7.41 15.37 23.03
CA TRP A 910 -7.38 14.63 24.29
C TRP A 910 -6.78 13.22 24.13
N LEU A 911 -7.02 12.58 22.99
CA LEU A 911 -6.43 11.27 22.66
C LEU A 911 -4.99 11.37 22.17
N GLY A 912 -4.45 12.58 21.98
CA GLY A 912 -3.09 12.80 21.46
C GLY A 912 -2.95 12.38 19.99
N PHE A 913 -4.03 12.41 19.21
CA PHE A 913 -3.99 12.10 17.79
C PHE A 913 -3.57 13.31 16.95
N ASN A 914 -2.80 13.07 15.90
CA ASN A 914 -2.44 14.07 14.90
C ASN A 914 -3.58 14.25 13.89
N PHE A 915 -3.59 15.41 13.22
CA PHE A 915 -4.46 15.67 12.09
C PHE A 915 -3.95 14.90 10.86
N SER A 916 -4.74 13.95 10.39
CA SER A 916 -4.47 13.09 9.24
C SER A 916 -5.63 13.04 8.25
N VAL A 917 -5.45 12.40 7.10
CA VAL A 917 -6.55 12.19 6.13
C VAL A 917 -7.70 11.44 6.77
N ALA A 918 -7.41 10.44 7.61
CA ALA A 918 -8.41 9.68 8.37
C ALA A 918 -9.27 10.57 9.28
N VAL A 919 -8.63 11.50 10.00
CA VAL A 919 -9.31 12.48 10.86
C VAL A 919 -10.18 13.43 10.04
N ALA A 920 -9.67 13.93 8.91
CA ALA A 920 -10.43 14.80 8.01
C ALA A 920 -11.68 14.12 7.45
N VAL A 921 -11.56 12.86 7.02
CA VAL A 921 -12.69 12.03 6.57
C VAL A 921 -13.71 11.82 7.69
N GLY A 922 -13.26 11.60 8.93
CA GLY A 922 -14.11 11.53 10.12
C GLY A 922 -14.91 12.83 10.37
N PHE A 923 -14.29 14.00 10.18
CA PHE A 923 -14.99 15.29 10.29
C PHE A 923 -16.02 15.50 9.17
N ILE A 924 -15.74 15.05 7.94
CA ILE A 924 -16.73 15.07 6.84
C ILE A 924 -17.93 14.17 7.19
N ALA A 925 -17.68 12.97 7.74
CA ALA A 925 -18.76 12.11 8.22
C ALA A 925 -19.59 12.76 9.33
N LEU A 926 -18.92 13.37 10.32
CA LEU A 926 -19.55 14.09 11.42
C LEU A 926 -20.43 15.24 10.92
N ALA A 927 -19.99 16.00 9.91
CA ALA A 927 -20.74 17.15 9.40
C ALA A 927 -22.14 16.74 8.87
N GLY A 928 -22.21 15.62 8.14
CA GLY A 928 -23.47 15.07 7.66
C GLY A 928 -24.41 14.66 8.80
N VAL A 929 -23.88 13.96 9.80
CA VAL A 929 -24.64 13.52 10.99
C VAL A 929 -25.09 14.71 11.86
N ALA A 930 -24.23 15.72 12.03
CA ALA A 930 -24.58 16.94 12.76
C ALA A 930 -25.71 17.73 12.09
N ALA A 931 -25.70 17.79 10.75
CA ALA A 931 -26.78 18.42 9.97
C ALA A 931 -28.11 17.67 10.16
N GLU A 932 -28.08 16.34 10.15
CA GLU A 932 -29.26 15.48 10.38
C GLU A 932 -29.95 15.79 11.73
N PHE A 933 -29.20 15.94 12.82
CA PHE A 933 -29.76 16.34 14.11
C PHE A 933 -30.44 17.70 14.10
N GLY A 934 -29.85 18.67 13.39
CA GLY A 934 -30.42 20.00 13.23
C GLY A 934 -31.74 19.95 12.47
N VAL A 935 -31.79 19.18 11.37
CA VAL A 935 -33.00 18.99 10.55
C VAL A 935 -34.15 18.51 11.41
N ILE A 936 -33.96 17.39 12.12
CA ILE A 936 -35.07 16.77 12.83
C ILE A 936 -35.52 17.66 13.99
N MET A 937 -34.62 18.37 14.68
CA MET A 937 -35.03 19.32 15.71
C MET A 937 -35.95 20.41 15.16
N LEU A 938 -35.55 21.01 14.03
CA LEU A 938 -36.28 22.11 13.43
C LEU A 938 -37.68 21.68 12.98
N VAL A 939 -37.83 20.48 12.40
CA VAL A 939 -39.13 19.90 12.02
C VAL A 939 -40.07 19.78 13.23
N TYR A 940 -39.59 19.30 14.37
CA TYR A 940 -40.43 19.18 15.57
C TYR A 940 -40.84 20.54 16.16
N LEU A 941 -39.92 21.51 16.15
CA LEU A 941 -40.22 22.88 16.59
C LEU A 941 -41.27 23.53 15.68
N ASP A 942 -41.13 23.35 14.37
CA ASP A 942 -42.06 23.92 13.39
C ASP A 942 -43.45 23.26 13.46
N ASN A 943 -43.51 21.94 13.62
CA ASN A 943 -44.78 21.22 13.82
C ASN A 943 -45.46 21.56 15.14
N ALA A 944 -44.71 21.82 16.22
CA ALA A 944 -45.27 22.30 17.47
C ALA A 944 -45.84 23.71 17.33
N TRP A 945 -45.10 24.61 16.67
CA TRP A 945 -45.55 25.97 16.41
C TRP A 945 -46.81 26.02 15.54
N LYS A 946 -46.86 25.25 14.44
CA LYS A 946 -48.05 25.15 13.57
C LYS A 946 -49.29 24.67 14.31
N ARG A 947 -49.17 23.74 15.27
CA ARG A 947 -50.28 23.27 16.11
C ARG A 947 -50.81 24.40 17.00
N HIS A 948 -49.94 25.13 17.69
CA HIS A 948 -50.36 26.27 18.51
C HIS A 948 -50.96 27.42 17.68
N GLN A 949 -50.46 27.65 16.46
CA GLN A 949 -51.07 28.59 15.51
C GLN A 949 -52.47 28.17 15.08
N ALA A 950 -52.68 26.87 14.80
CA ALA A 950 -53.99 26.32 14.47
C ALA A 950 -55.00 26.43 15.63
N ASP A 951 -54.50 26.38 16.87
CA ASP A 951 -55.28 26.55 18.10
C ASP A 951 -55.52 28.04 18.48
N GLY A 952 -55.09 29.00 17.65
CA GLY A 952 -55.28 30.44 17.86
C GLY A 952 -54.35 31.10 18.89
N LYS A 953 -53.27 30.43 19.29
CA LYS A 953 -52.31 30.89 20.32
C LYS A 953 -51.10 31.56 19.65
N LEU A 954 -51.03 32.89 19.70
CA LEU A 954 -50.04 33.70 18.97
C LEU A 954 -49.13 34.57 19.86
N ALA A 955 -49.26 34.51 21.19
CA ALA A 955 -48.43 35.32 22.08
C ALA A 955 -46.98 34.80 22.19
N LEU A 956 -46.05 35.65 22.64
CA LEU A 956 -44.66 35.26 22.88
C LEU A 956 -44.54 34.14 23.95
N ALA A 957 -45.46 34.11 24.91
CA ALA A 957 -45.55 33.03 25.90
C ALA A 957 -45.94 31.71 25.23
N ASP A 958 -46.88 31.74 24.29
CA ASP A 958 -47.32 30.57 23.52
C ASP A 958 -46.19 30.04 22.61
N LEU A 959 -45.38 30.92 22.02
CA LEU A 959 -44.19 30.52 21.27
C LEU A 959 -43.17 29.80 22.14
N ARG A 960 -42.94 30.28 23.38
CA ARG A 960 -42.04 29.61 24.34
C ARG A 960 -42.60 28.25 24.76
N ASP A 961 -43.91 28.16 24.98
CA ASP A 961 -44.56 26.89 25.35
C ASP A 961 -44.57 25.89 24.21
N ALA A 962 -44.80 26.33 22.96
CA ALA A 962 -44.70 25.50 21.77
C ALA A 962 -43.27 24.97 21.55
N ILE A 963 -42.26 25.82 21.72
CA ILE A 963 -40.85 25.42 21.66
C ILE A 963 -40.52 24.45 22.79
N PHE A 964 -41.01 24.69 24.00
CA PHE A 964 -40.79 23.82 25.15
C PHE A 964 -41.41 22.44 24.93
N GLU A 965 -42.65 22.38 24.44
CA GLU A 965 -43.34 21.14 24.07
C GLU A 965 -42.58 20.38 22.99
N GLY A 966 -42.26 21.04 21.86
CA GLY A 966 -41.56 20.44 20.73
C GLY A 966 -40.17 19.92 21.10
N ALA A 967 -39.44 20.65 21.94
CA ALA A 967 -38.11 20.28 22.38
C ALA A 967 -38.12 19.10 23.38
N VAL A 968 -39.03 19.09 24.35
CA VAL A 968 -39.17 17.98 25.31
C VAL A 968 -39.56 16.67 24.61
N MET A 969 -40.43 16.74 23.59
CA MET A 969 -40.82 15.56 22.82
C MET A 969 -39.66 14.90 22.05
N ARG A 970 -38.55 15.62 21.80
CA ARG A 970 -37.40 15.10 21.06
C ARG A 970 -36.32 14.49 21.97
N VAL A 971 -36.34 14.73 23.28
CA VAL A 971 -35.27 14.27 24.20
C VAL A 971 -35.03 12.77 24.09
N ARG A 972 -36.09 11.96 24.09
CA ARG A 972 -35.99 10.50 24.02
C ARG A 972 -35.43 10.02 22.68
N PRO A 973 -36.04 10.35 21.52
CA PRO A 973 -35.46 9.94 20.24
C PRO A 973 -34.04 10.47 20.04
N LYS A 974 -33.71 11.72 20.43
CA LYS A 974 -32.33 12.25 20.31
C LYS A 974 -31.35 11.49 21.19
N ALA A 975 -31.68 11.29 22.46
CA ALA A 975 -30.81 10.55 23.37
C ALA A 975 -30.56 9.12 22.87
N MET A 976 -31.58 8.49 22.26
CA MET A 976 -31.43 7.17 21.65
C MET A 976 -30.51 7.20 20.43
N THR A 977 -30.72 8.11 19.47
CA THR A 977 -29.85 8.25 18.30
C THR A 977 -28.39 8.48 18.71
N VAL A 978 -28.16 9.37 19.67
CA VAL A 978 -26.82 9.70 20.18
C VAL A 978 -26.20 8.50 20.87
N ALA A 979 -26.96 7.81 21.73
CA ALA A 979 -26.49 6.62 22.40
C ALA A 979 -26.12 5.52 21.40
N VAL A 980 -26.93 5.32 20.36
CA VAL A 980 -26.65 4.34 19.30
C VAL A 980 -25.39 4.70 18.52
N ILE A 981 -25.22 5.95 18.09
CA ILE A 981 -24.03 6.36 17.31
C ILE A 981 -22.78 6.31 18.17
N VAL A 982 -22.82 6.86 19.39
CA VAL A 982 -21.65 6.85 20.29
C VAL A 982 -21.33 5.43 20.72
N ALA A 983 -22.30 4.68 21.24
CA ALA A 983 -22.05 3.31 21.71
C ALA A 983 -21.72 2.36 20.56
N GLY A 984 -22.27 2.58 19.36
CA GLY A 984 -21.90 1.86 18.15
C GLY A 984 -20.46 2.14 17.69
N LEU A 985 -19.89 3.31 17.98
CA LEU A 985 -18.49 3.59 17.63
C LEU A 985 -17.49 3.25 18.76
N VAL A 986 -17.96 2.96 19.97
CA VAL A 986 -17.11 2.59 21.12
C VAL A 986 -16.29 1.31 20.87
N PRO A 987 -16.85 0.22 20.30
CA PRO A 987 -16.08 -0.97 19.94
C PRO A 987 -14.87 -0.69 19.04
N ILE A 988 -15.02 0.22 18.07
CA ILE A 988 -13.92 0.68 17.21
C ILE A 988 -12.89 1.47 18.01
N MET A 989 -13.36 2.40 18.84
CA MET A 989 -12.50 3.30 19.63
C MET A 989 -11.65 2.55 20.67
N LEU A 990 -12.21 1.52 21.31
CA LEU A 990 -11.53 0.71 22.32
C LEU A 990 -10.86 -0.54 21.73
N GLY A 991 -11.08 -0.83 20.46
CA GLY A 991 -10.57 -2.01 19.79
C GLY A 991 -9.07 -1.98 19.63
N SER A 992 -8.40 -3.08 20.03
CA SER A 992 -7.00 -3.36 19.70
C SER A 992 -6.94 -4.43 18.62
N GLY A 993 -5.98 -4.33 17.71
CA GLY A 993 -5.84 -5.29 16.60
C GLY A 993 -5.38 -4.63 15.30
N THR A 994 -5.09 -5.46 14.31
CA THR A 994 -4.70 -5.00 12.97
C THR A 994 -5.80 -4.12 12.37
N GLY A 995 -5.41 -2.94 11.89
CA GLY A 995 -6.31 -1.98 11.26
C GLY A 995 -7.07 -1.05 12.20
N SER A 996 -7.04 -1.32 13.52
CA SER A 996 -7.76 -0.49 14.50
C SER A 996 -7.24 0.95 14.55
N ASP A 997 -5.95 1.17 14.32
CA ASP A 997 -5.33 2.50 14.34
C ASP A 997 -5.97 3.50 13.38
N VAL A 998 -6.17 3.10 12.12
CA VAL A 998 -6.81 3.93 11.11
C VAL A 998 -8.26 4.18 11.51
N MET A 999 -8.97 3.13 11.93
CA MET A 999 -10.39 3.20 12.27
C MET A 999 -10.67 4.09 13.49
N GLN A 1000 -9.83 4.05 14.52
CA GLN A 1000 -9.94 4.94 15.69
C GLN A 1000 -9.82 6.41 15.30
N ARG A 1001 -8.92 6.74 14.36
CA ARG A 1001 -8.71 8.13 13.91
C ARG A 1001 -9.85 8.64 13.04
N ILE A 1002 -10.57 7.77 12.34
CA ILE A 1002 -11.80 8.12 11.63
C ILE A 1002 -12.98 8.28 12.62
N ALA A 1003 -13.06 7.40 13.62
CA ALA A 1003 -14.16 7.38 14.59
C ALA A 1003 -14.06 8.49 15.65
N ALA A 1004 -12.86 8.90 16.06
CA ALA A 1004 -12.65 9.89 17.12
C ALA A 1004 -13.35 11.25 16.85
N PRO A 1005 -13.22 11.88 15.66
CA PRO A 1005 -13.97 13.09 15.34
C PRO A 1005 -15.48 12.90 15.50
N MET A 1006 -16.01 11.75 15.05
CA MET A 1006 -17.43 11.44 15.16
C MET A 1006 -17.83 11.29 16.62
N VAL A 1007 -17.14 10.49 17.43
CA VAL A 1007 -17.47 10.29 18.86
C VAL A 1007 -17.43 11.60 19.64
N GLY A 1008 -16.36 12.39 19.50
CA GLY A 1008 -16.24 13.68 20.18
C GLY A 1008 -17.28 14.71 19.72
N GLY A 1009 -17.52 14.78 18.41
CA GLY A 1009 -18.52 15.66 17.82
C GLY A 1009 -19.94 15.26 18.20
N MET A 1010 -20.21 13.97 18.39
CA MET A 1010 -21.50 13.43 18.80
C MET A 1010 -21.84 13.65 20.27
N VAL A 1011 -20.87 14.02 21.11
CA VAL A 1011 -21.16 14.50 22.46
C VAL A 1011 -21.65 15.94 22.44
N THR A 1012 -21.09 16.77 21.56
CA THR A 1012 -21.35 18.22 21.50
C THR A 1012 -22.54 18.56 20.59
N ALA A 1013 -22.62 17.99 19.39
CA ALA A 1013 -23.67 18.28 18.41
C ALA A 1013 -25.11 18.16 18.97
N PRO A 1014 -25.47 17.14 19.76
CA PRO A 1014 -26.82 17.00 20.28
C PRO A 1014 -27.14 18.00 21.39
N LEU A 1015 -26.18 18.30 22.27
CA LEU A 1015 -26.34 19.30 23.32
C LEU A 1015 -26.66 20.66 22.71
N LEU A 1016 -25.94 21.03 21.65
CA LEU A 1016 -26.19 22.26 20.94
C LEU A 1016 -27.51 22.23 20.16
N SER A 1017 -27.80 21.14 19.45
CA SER A 1017 -29.08 20.97 18.76
C SER A 1017 -30.27 21.00 19.72
N LEU A 1018 -30.12 20.58 20.98
CA LEU A 1018 -31.17 20.62 22.00
C LEU A 1018 -31.32 21.97 22.70
N LEU A 1019 -30.29 22.82 22.72
CA LEU A 1019 -30.31 24.08 23.47
C LEU A 1019 -30.28 25.30 22.55
N VAL A 1020 -29.36 25.34 21.59
CA VAL A 1020 -29.12 26.51 20.74
C VAL A 1020 -30.13 26.60 19.59
N VAL A 1021 -30.49 25.48 18.94
CA VAL A 1021 -31.50 25.52 17.88
C VAL A 1021 -32.84 26.08 18.40
N PRO A 1022 -33.37 25.66 19.57
CA PRO A 1022 -34.53 26.32 20.20
C PRO A 1022 -34.34 27.81 20.50
N ALA A 1023 -33.18 28.22 21.00
CA ALA A 1023 -32.89 29.62 21.33
C ALA A 1023 -32.87 30.49 20.07
N VAL A 1024 -32.22 30.03 19.01
CA VAL A 1024 -32.16 30.70 17.71
C VAL A 1024 -33.54 30.75 17.06
N TYR A 1025 -34.30 29.65 17.13
CA TYR A 1025 -35.67 29.59 16.63
C TYR A 1025 -36.60 30.58 17.35
N LEU A 1026 -36.49 30.69 18.69
CA LEU A 1026 -37.21 31.69 19.48
C LEU A 1026 -36.86 33.13 19.04
N ILE A 1027 -35.57 33.45 18.89
CA ILE A 1027 -35.12 34.79 18.45
C ILE A 1027 -35.65 35.10 17.03
N TRP A 1028 -35.66 34.11 16.14
CA TRP A 1028 -36.12 34.29 14.77
C TRP A 1028 -37.64 34.47 14.67
N LYS A 1029 -38.44 33.59 15.30
CA LYS A 1029 -39.90 33.66 15.24
C LYS A 1029 -40.48 34.81 16.07
N SER A 1030 -39.83 35.22 17.16
CA SER A 1030 -40.29 36.38 17.96
C SER A 1030 -40.27 37.71 17.19
N ARG A 1031 -39.44 37.83 16.14
CA ARG A 1031 -39.46 38.99 15.22
C ARG A 1031 -40.67 39.01 14.27
N HIS A 1032 -41.37 37.89 14.12
CA HIS A 1032 -42.55 37.75 13.26
C HIS A 1032 -43.88 37.76 14.04
N THR A 1033 -43.84 37.61 15.37
CA THR A 1033 -45.00 37.69 16.27
C THR A 1033 -45.12 39.04 17.00
N SER A 1034 -44.22 39.97 16.71
CA SER A 1034 -44.19 41.34 17.26
C SER A 1034 -44.75 42.41 16.31
N SER A 1035 -45.43 42.00 15.22
CA SER A 1035 -46.23 42.87 14.36
C SER A 1035 -47.72 42.72 14.64
#